data_AF-A0A8C9T4Q3-F1
#
_entry.id   AF-A0A8C9T4Q3-F1
#
_cell.length_a   1.000
_cell.length_b   1.000
_cell.length_c   1.000
_cell.angle_alpha   90.00
_cell.angle_beta   90.00
_cell.angle_gamma   90.00
#
_symmetry.space_group_name_H-M   'P 1'
#
loop_
_entity.id
_entity.type
_entity.pdbx_description
1 polymer ?
#
loop_
_entity_poly.entity_id
_entity_poly.type
_entity_poly.pdbx_seq_one_letter_code
_entity_poly.pdbx_strand_id
1 'polypeptide(L)'
;RVSVAVKTSKGIVNVSSSLESEDFSLETTVPTEEVSSSEERDGSQKVTRQLIERKELLHSLQLLKIELSQKNLIIDNLKVDHLTKIEELEEQLNDALHQKQLLSLRLDSQLKLQQEENRKLQALRKQEMDAILLRQRQLEETNQRLSEKAGDIRRSLRDLELTEEKYAELKEFPEEKLSIPEYVSVRFHEVVTPLRVQVKELQIRNSNLTEDLDSHRSQIKALMESYEEERRVRSELEIRCQRLTLELADTKQLIQEGDFKRENYSKVKRERDAYEGEVSELRKRLETLEVVHNAQTKERDHLTKEVATLQQSVTLLQKDKEYLNRQNMELSVRRAHEEDRLERLQVQLEDSKKAREEVYEKYVASRDHYKTEYENKLRDELEQIRLRTTHEIESLQRASKEMYERENRNLREARDNVVMEKDRAVAAEKEATDKYNHILEQFRQLQLGTDSRVAELLNQVKLKSFEVERAQMVQEETARNLSQCQIECEKQQKKLEVLTKEFYHLQTSSEKRITELQALNSEHQARLETYEKLEKELDDVTVQAAEMGSEDDAERVLFSYGYGANVPTTAKRRLKQSVHLARRLLAVEKQNTLLRRDLEKQTAHVEQMAEELKVANELLQQAQQPYSYLIDTVRLRDAQIGAQKERISELEDTVRTLKKEMATLHQVKNNMAADLEKLLSGTVEE
;
A
#
# COMPACT_ATOMS: atom_id res chain seq x y z
N ARG A 1 -37.03 -3.35 -63.35
CA ARG A 1 -35.93 -4.34 -63.48
C ARG A 1 -35.18 -4.34 -62.16
N VAL A 2 -35.73 -5.05 -61.18
CA VAL A 2 -35.20 -6.31 -60.60
C VAL A 2 -33.92 -6.08 -59.79
N SER A 3 -34.04 -6.19 -58.46
CA SER A 3 -33.10 -6.79 -57.48
C SER A 3 -33.61 -6.41 -56.08
N VAL A 4 -34.61 -7.12 -55.56
CA VAL A 4 -34.47 -8.32 -54.69
C VAL A 4 -33.98 -7.94 -53.29
N ALA A 5 -34.94 -7.76 -52.38
CA ALA A 5 -34.75 -7.72 -50.94
C ALA A 5 -34.83 -9.16 -50.40
N VAL A 6 -33.73 -9.64 -49.82
CA VAL A 6 -33.65 -10.93 -49.12
C VAL A 6 -33.53 -10.67 -47.63
N LYS A 7 -34.55 -11.13 -46.92
CA LYS A 7 -34.55 -11.39 -45.47
C LYS A 7 -33.36 -12.26 -45.10
N THR A 8 -32.63 -11.88 -44.05
CA THR A 8 -31.75 -12.80 -43.32
C THR A 8 -32.12 -12.81 -41.84
N SER A 9 -32.58 -13.98 -41.43
CA SER A 9 -32.70 -14.46 -40.06
C SER A 9 -31.34 -14.93 -39.54
N LYS A 10 -31.01 -14.60 -38.29
CA LYS A 10 -30.13 -15.27 -37.33
C LYS A 10 -30.33 -14.49 -36.01
N GLY A 11 -30.60 -15.08 -34.85
CA GLY A 11 -30.37 -16.42 -34.37
C GLY A 11 -29.52 -16.33 -33.10
N ILE A 12 -30.16 -16.60 -31.96
CA ILE A 12 -29.61 -17.21 -30.73
C ILE A 12 -28.71 -16.33 -29.85
N VAL A 13 -29.22 -15.95 -28.67
CA VAL A 13 -28.65 -16.37 -27.37
C VAL A 13 -29.82 -16.59 -26.39
N ASN A 14 -29.96 -17.85 -25.97
CA ASN A 14 -30.80 -18.31 -24.87
C ASN A 14 -30.31 -17.72 -23.54
N VAL A 15 -31.25 -17.34 -22.67
CA VAL A 15 -31.03 -17.32 -21.22
C VAL A 15 -32.06 -18.27 -20.62
N SER A 16 -31.63 -19.51 -20.42
CA SER A 16 -32.25 -20.47 -19.51
C SER A 16 -31.14 -20.96 -18.57
N SER A 17 -31.31 -20.70 -17.27
CA SER A 17 -30.77 -21.52 -16.16
C SER A 17 -31.55 -21.07 -14.92
N SER A 18 -32.55 -21.81 -14.43
CA SER A 18 -32.46 -23.14 -13.80
C SER A 18 -31.58 -23.10 -12.55
N LEU A 19 -32.28 -23.15 -11.41
CA LEU A 19 -31.92 -23.72 -10.09
C LEU A 19 -33.17 -23.46 -9.24
N GLU A 20 -34.15 -24.38 -9.21
CA GLU A 20 -34.16 -25.59 -8.37
C GLU A 20 -33.79 -25.28 -6.92
N SER A 21 -34.83 -25.17 -6.09
CA SER A 21 -34.76 -25.48 -4.67
C SER A 21 -36.02 -26.28 -4.35
N GLU A 22 -35.87 -27.59 -4.44
CA GLU A 22 -36.76 -28.58 -3.86
C GLU A 22 -36.75 -28.47 -2.33
N ASP A 23 -37.95 -28.58 -1.77
CA ASP A 23 -38.33 -29.26 -0.53
C ASP A 23 -37.45 -29.10 0.72
N PHE A 24 -38.04 -28.45 1.73
CA PHE A 24 -38.25 -29.14 3.01
C PHE A 24 -39.61 -28.76 3.58
N SER A 25 -40.54 -29.68 3.36
CA SER A 25 -41.77 -29.88 4.10
C SER A 25 -41.51 -29.87 5.62
N LEU A 26 -42.24 -29.01 6.34
CA LEU A 26 -42.46 -29.15 7.77
C LEU A 26 -43.97 -29.22 8.00
N GLU A 27 -44.48 -30.42 7.73
CA GLU A 27 -45.59 -30.98 8.48
C GLU A 27 -45.34 -30.73 9.96
N THR A 28 -46.09 -29.79 10.56
CA THR A 28 -46.32 -29.83 12.00
C THR A 28 -47.61 -30.59 12.20
N THR A 29 -47.47 -31.91 12.19
CA THR A 29 -48.44 -32.86 12.69
C THR A 29 -48.78 -32.47 14.13
N VAL A 30 -50.05 -32.09 14.36
CA VAL A 30 -50.63 -32.02 15.69
C VAL A 30 -51.11 -33.44 16.01
N PRO A 31 -50.50 -34.17 16.97
CA PRO A 31 -50.98 -35.47 17.36
C PRO A 31 -52.20 -35.33 18.27
N THR A 32 -53.28 -35.98 17.84
CA THR A 32 -54.38 -36.52 18.62
C THR A 32 -53.95 -37.18 19.93
N GLU A 33 -54.62 -36.85 21.04
CA GLU A 33 -55.06 -37.85 22.03
C GLU A 33 -56.46 -37.50 22.54
N GLU A 34 -57.42 -38.37 22.19
CA GLU A 34 -58.64 -38.64 22.94
C GLU A 34 -58.31 -39.62 24.07
N VAL A 35 -58.66 -39.32 25.32
CA VAL A 35 -59.24 -40.25 26.33
C VAL A 35 -59.95 -39.33 27.36
N SER A 36 -61.28 -39.26 27.47
CA SER A 36 -62.16 -40.19 28.22
C SER A 36 -61.62 -40.46 29.65
N SER A 37 -62.33 -40.35 30.77
CA SER A 37 -63.74 -40.20 31.11
C SER A 37 -63.83 -39.82 32.61
N SER A 38 -65.07 -39.67 33.08
CA SER A 38 -65.60 -39.84 34.45
C SER A 38 -64.79 -40.75 35.39
N GLU A 39 -64.86 -40.68 36.72
CA GLU A 39 -66.04 -40.65 37.58
C GLU A 39 -65.58 -40.54 39.07
N GLU A 40 -66.47 -40.01 39.90
CA GLU A 40 -66.76 -40.32 41.31
C GLU A 40 -65.67 -40.66 42.37
N ARG A 41 -65.78 -39.88 43.45
CA ARG A 41 -65.80 -40.20 44.89
C ARG A 41 -64.76 -41.12 45.56
N ASP A 42 -64.53 -40.69 46.80
CA ASP A 42 -64.09 -41.41 47.99
C ASP A 42 -62.59 -41.66 48.24
N GLY A 43 -62.19 -41.22 49.45
CA GLY A 43 -61.63 -42.16 50.40
C GLY A 43 -60.11 -42.29 50.45
N SER A 44 -59.51 -41.53 51.37
CA SER A 44 -58.47 -41.99 52.32
C SER A 44 -57.08 -42.44 51.81
N GLN A 45 -56.09 -41.64 52.25
CA GLN A 45 -54.86 -42.04 52.96
C GLN A 45 -53.61 -42.57 52.20
N LYS A 46 -52.53 -41.79 52.42
CA LYS A 46 -51.08 -42.11 52.51
C LYS A 46 -50.26 -42.12 51.22
N VAL A 47 -49.71 -40.95 50.89
CA VAL A 47 -48.62 -40.73 49.91
C VAL A 47 -47.27 -41.02 50.56
N THR A 48 -46.48 -41.93 49.98
CA THR A 48 -45.11 -42.27 50.39
C THR A 48 -44.08 -41.27 49.82
N ARG A 49 -43.00 -41.00 50.56
CA ARG A 49 -41.94 -40.00 50.28
C ARG A 49 -41.36 -40.01 48.85
N GLN A 50 -41.28 -41.17 48.22
CA GLN A 50 -40.79 -41.33 46.83
C GLN A 50 -41.71 -40.69 45.78
N LEU A 51 -43.02 -40.61 46.05
CA LEU A 51 -43.98 -39.96 45.17
C LEU A 51 -43.84 -38.42 45.23
N ILE A 52 -43.40 -37.90 46.37
CA ILE A 52 -43.14 -36.47 46.57
C ILE A 52 -41.87 -36.08 45.83
N GLU A 53 -40.77 -36.83 46.00
CA GLU A 53 -39.50 -36.60 45.28
C GLU A 53 -39.66 -36.70 43.76
N ARG A 54 -40.46 -37.65 43.26
CA ARG A 54 -40.76 -37.76 41.82
C ARG A 54 -41.58 -36.58 41.31
N LYS A 55 -42.52 -36.06 42.12
CA LYS A 55 -43.30 -34.85 41.78
C LYS A 55 -42.44 -33.58 41.83
N GLU A 56 -41.53 -33.47 42.78
CA GLU A 56 -40.58 -32.35 42.88
C GLU A 56 -39.61 -32.34 41.69
N LEU A 57 -39.07 -33.50 41.32
CA LEU A 57 -38.22 -33.63 40.12
C LEU A 57 -39.00 -33.29 38.85
N LEU A 58 -40.23 -33.80 38.68
CA LEU A 58 -41.08 -33.43 37.55
C LEU A 58 -41.39 -31.93 37.49
N HIS A 59 -41.64 -31.31 38.65
CA HIS A 59 -41.88 -29.86 38.75
C HIS A 59 -40.62 -29.05 38.38
N SER A 60 -39.44 -29.46 38.86
CA SER A 60 -38.17 -28.83 38.49
C SER A 60 -37.84 -28.99 37.00
N LEU A 61 -38.18 -30.13 36.39
CA LEU A 61 -38.07 -30.36 34.94
C LEU A 61 -39.04 -29.48 34.14
N GLN A 62 -40.25 -29.25 34.65
CA GLN A 62 -41.20 -28.31 34.08
C GLN A 62 -40.69 -26.86 34.17
N LEU A 63 -40.13 -26.45 35.31
CA LEU A 63 -39.53 -25.13 35.48
C LEU A 63 -38.37 -24.92 34.51
N LEU A 64 -37.47 -25.90 34.37
CA LEU A 64 -36.37 -25.85 33.39
C LEU A 64 -36.87 -25.80 31.95
N LYS A 65 -37.95 -26.52 31.60
CA LYS A 65 -38.59 -26.40 30.28
C LYS A 65 -39.17 -25.00 30.04
N ILE A 66 -39.79 -24.40 31.06
CA ILE A 66 -40.32 -23.05 30.98
C ILE A 66 -39.17 -22.05 30.82
N GLU A 67 -38.11 -22.14 31.62
CA GLU A 67 -36.92 -21.29 31.49
C GLU A 67 -36.26 -21.43 30.11
N LEU A 68 -36.12 -22.66 29.60
CA LEU A 68 -35.59 -22.90 28.25
C LEU A 68 -36.49 -22.27 27.19
N SER A 69 -37.81 -22.40 27.32
CA SER A 69 -38.77 -21.78 26.40
C SER A 69 -38.70 -20.25 26.45
N GLN A 70 -38.51 -19.66 27.63
CA GLN A 70 -38.35 -18.21 27.81
C GLN A 70 -37.04 -17.72 27.21
N LYS A 71 -35.93 -18.46 27.41
CA LYS A 71 -34.64 -18.10 26.79
C LYS A 71 -34.69 -18.24 25.28
N ASN A 72 -35.36 -19.26 24.74
CA ASN A 72 -35.58 -19.38 23.30
C ASN A 72 -36.41 -18.20 22.76
N LEU A 73 -37.48 -17.80 23.46
CA LEU A 73 -38.28 -16.64 23.10
C LEU A 73 -37.45 -15.34 23.07
N ILE A 74 -36.55 -15.16 24.03
CA ILE A 74 -35.64 -14.00 24.08
C ILE A 74 -34.66 -14.04 22.90
N ILE A 75 -34.09 -15.20 22.58
CA ILE A 75 -33.19 -15.37 21.43
C ILE A 75 -33.92 -15.06 20.12
N ASP A 76 -35.16 -15.53 19.97
CA ASP A 76 -35.95 -15.30 18.77
C ASP A 76 -36.37 -13.83 18.64
N ASN A 77 -36.72 -13.15 19.73
CA ASN A 77 -36.93 -11.69 19.72
C ASN A 77 -35.66 -10.93 19.32
N LEU A 78 -34.50 -11.29 19.86
CA LEU A 78 -33.22 -10.65 19.48
C LEU A 78 -32.87 -10.88 18.01
N LYS A 79 -33.18 -12.07 17.46
CA LYS A 79 -33.00 -12.34 16.03
C LYS A 79 -33.92 -11.46 15.18
N VAL A 80 -35.19 -11.30 15.59
CA VAL A 80 -36.13 -10.42 14.90
C VAL A 80 -35.65 -8.97 14.94
N ASP A 81 -35.20 -8.48 16.10
CA ASP A 81 -34.65 -7.12 16.24
C ASP A 81 -33.37 -6.90 15.40
N HIS A 82 -32.52 -7.92 15.28
CA HIS A 82 -31.35 -7.85 14.41
C HIS A 82 -31.73 -7.90 12.92
N LEU A 83 -32.72 -8.72 12.54
CA LEU A 83 -33.22 -8.79 11.18
C LEU A 83 -33.86 -7.47 10.75
N THR A 84 -34.72 -6.88 11.58
CA THR A 84 -35.30 -5.56 11.30
C THR A 84 -34.23 -4.48 11.20
N LYS A 85 -33.19 -4.54 12.05
CA LYS A 85 -32.06 -3.59 11.95
C LYS A 85 -31.26 -3.77 10.67
N ILE A 86 -31.09 -5.00 10.18
CA ILE A 86 -30.45 -5.29 8.91
C ILE A 86 -31.30 -4.73 7.76
N GLU A 87 -32.60 -4.99 7.76
CA GLU A 87 -33.52 -4.45 6.75
C GLU A 87 -33.51 -2.92 6.70
N GLU A 88 -33.54 -2.25 7.87
CA GLU A 88 -33.43 -0.78 7.94
C GLU A 88 -32.09 -0.26 7.38
N LEU A 89 -30.99 -0.95 7.65
CA LEU A 89 -29.67 -0.56 7.14
C LEU A 89 -29.54 -0.82 5.63
N GLU A 90 -30.15 -1.88 5.13
CA GLU A 90 -30.23 -2.18 3.70
C GLU A 90 -31.07 -1.13 2.96
N GLU A 91 -32.21 -0.71 3.53
CA GLU A 91 -33.03 0.36 2.98
C GLU A 91 -32.27 1.69 2.95
N GLN A 92 -31.59 2.06 4.04
CA GLN A 92 -30.74 3.25 4.10
C GLN A 92 -29.58 3.21 3.09
N LEU A 93 -28.98 2.04 2.89
CA LEU A 93 -27.92 1.85 1.90
C LEU A 93 -28.47 2.03 0.48
N ASN A 94 -29.65 1.47 0.19
CA ASN A 94 -30.30 1.60 -1.10
C ASN A 94 -30.68 3.05 -1.40
N ASP A 95 -31.20 3.78 -0.41
CA ASP A 95 -31.49 5.22 -0.54
C ASP A 95 -30.23 6.04 -0.79
N ALA A 96 -29.14 5.76 -0.07
CA ALA A 96 -27.86 6.43 -0.28
C ALA A 96 -27.28 6.14 -1.68
N LEU A 97 -27.41 4.90 -2.16
CA LEU A 97 -27.01 4.52 -3.52
C LEU A 97 -27.87 5.23 -4.58
N HIS A 98 -29.18 5.34 -4.36
CA HIS A 98 -30.07 6.04 -5.27
C HIS A 98 -29.75 7.54 -5.33
N GLN A 99 -29.54 8.18 -4.18
CA GLN A 99 -29.12 9.59 -4.10
C GLN A 99 -27.78 9.82 -4.81
N LYS A 100 -26.80 8.92 -4.61
CA LYS A 100 -25.51 8.97 -5.31
C LYS A 100 -25.69 8.89 -6.83
N GLN A 101 -26.51 7.96 -7.32
CA GLN A 101 -26.80 7.82 -8.75
C GLN A 101 -27.48 9.09 -9.31
N LEU A 102 -28.44 9.65 -8.58
CA LEU A 102 -29.14 10.86 -8.99
C LEU A 102 -28.20 12.07 -9.09
N LEU A 103 -27.31 12.22 -8.10
CA LEU A 103 -26.28 13.27 -8.10
C LEU A 103 -25.27 13.07 -9.23
N SER A 104 -24.85 11.83 -9.49
CA SER A 104 -23.97 11.50 -10.62
C SER A 104 -24.61 11.87 -11.96
N LEU A 105 -25.87 11.51 -12.17
CA LEU A 105 -26.60 11.86 -13.40
C LEU A 105 -26.77 13.36 -13.56
N ARG A 106 -27.03 14.09 -12.46
CA ARG A 106 -27.16 15.55 -12.47
C ARG A 106 -25.83 16.25 -12.78
N LEU A 107 -24.72 15.73 -12.25
CA LEU A 107 -23.38 16.23 -12.56
C LEU A 107 -23.02 15.97 -14.02
N ASP A 108 -23.29 14.76 -14.53
CA ASP A 108 -23.07 14.40 -15.93
C ASP A 108 -23.91 15.25 -16.89
N SER A 109 -25.17 15.56 -16.53
CA SER A 109 -26.00 16.44 -17.34
C SER A 109 -25.48 17.88 -17.34
N GLN A 110 -25.02 18.39 -16.20
CA GLN A 110 -24.41 19.73 -16.11
C GLN A 110 -23.10 19.80 -16.90
N LEU A 111 -22.25 18.78 -16.81
CA LEU A 111 -21.01 18.71 -17.59
C LEU A 111 -21.29 18.67 -19.08
N LYS A 112 -22.28 17.89 -19.53
CA LYS A 112 -22.69 17.85 -20.95
C LYS A 112 -23.20 19.21 -21.42
N LEU A 113 -24.05 19.87 -20.63
CA LEU A 113 -24.55 21.22 -20.95
C LEU A 113 -23.40 22.24 -21.05
N GLN A 114 -22.47 22.26 -20.09
CA GLN A 114 -21.31 23.15 -20.14
C GLN A 114 -20.38 22.84 -21.32
N GLN A 115 -20.20 21.57 -21.68
CA GLN A 115 -19.44 21.19 -22.86
C GLN A 115 -20.13 21.66 -24.16
N GLU A 116 -21.44 21.54 -24.26
CA GLU A 116 -22.21 22.02 -25.41
C GLU A 116 -22.21 23.55 -25.51
N GLU A 117 -22.36 24.26 -24.39
CA GLU A 117 -22.26 25.73 -24.34
C GLU A 117 -20.87 26.21 -24.76
N ASN A 118 -19.81 25.58 -24.24
CA ASN A 118 -18.44 25.89 -24.66
C ASN A 118 -18.22 25.63 -26.15
N ARG A 119 -18.76 24.53 -26.70
CA ARG A 119 -18.70 24.26 -28.14
C ARG A 119 -19.44 25.30 -28.95
N LYS A 120 -20.62 25.75 -28.52
CA LYS A 120 -21.39 26.82 -29.17
C LYS A 120 -20.63 28.15 -29.13
N LEU A 121 -20.07 28.52 -27.99
CA LEU A 121 -19.26 29.74 -27.85
C LEU A 121 -17.99 29.68 -28.72
N GLN A 122 -17.32 28.54 -28.78
CA GLN A 122 -16.17 28.36 -29.69
C GLN A 122 -16.58 28.44 -31.15
N ALA A 123 -17.72 27.88 -31.55
CA ALA A 123 -18.23 27.96 -32.91
C ALA A 123 -18.59 29.41 -33.28
N LEU A 124 -19.25 30.15 -32.38
CA LEU A 124 -19.56 31.57 -32.56
C LEU A 124 -18.29 32.41 -32.71
N ARG A 125 -17.31 32.23 -31.82
CA ARG A 125 -16.02 32.94 -31.93
C ARG A 125 -15.29 32.61 -33.24
N LYS A 126 -15.34 31.35 -33.70
CA LYS A 126 -14.77 30.97 -35.00
C LYS A 126 -15.49 31.68 -36.14
N GLN A 127 -16.82 31.69 -36.15
CA GLN A 127 -17.61 32.40 -37.17
C GLN A 127 -17.33 33.91 -37.17
N GLU A 128 -17.23 34.53 -35.99
CA GLU A 128 -16.88 35.94 -35.85
C GLU A 128 -15.46 36.23 -36.37
N MET A 129 -14.49 35.38 -36.03
CA MET A 129 -13.13 35.50 -36.54
C MET A 129 -13.07 35.31 -38.05
N ASP A 130 -13.78 34.34 -38.60
CA ASP A 130 -13.85 34.11 -40.05
C ASP A 130 -14.51 35.29 -40.77
N ALA A 131 -15.55 35.89 -40.19
CA ALA A 131 -16.20 37.09 -40.72
C ALA A 131 -15.27 38.32 -40.69
N ILE A 132 -14.53 38.50 -39.59
CA ILE A 132 -13.52 39.57 -39.46
C ILE A 132 -12.40 39.36 -40.49
N LEU A 133 -11.89 38.15 -40.63
CA LEU A 133 -10.84 37.82 -41.61
C LEU A 133 -11.31 38.05 -43.05
N LEU A 134 -12.55 37.67 -43.37
CA LEU A 134 -13.13 37.94 -44.69
C LEU A 134 -13.25 39.45 -44.93
N ARG A 135 -13.72 40.20 -43.93
CA ARG A 135 -13.82 41.66 -44.03
C ARG A 135 -12.46 42.32 -44.16
N GLN A 136 -11.46 41.83 -43.43
CA GLN A 136 -10.08 42.30 -43.52
C GLN A 136 -9.52 42.07 -44.92
N ARG A 137 -9.68 40.87 -45.50
CA ARG A 137 -9.26 40.60 -46.89
C ARG A 137 -9.95 41.52 -47.89
N GLN A 138 -11.25 41.76 -47.76
CA GLN A 138 -11.97 42.70 -48.62
C GLN A 138 -11.44 44.13 -48.48
N LEU A 139 -11.10 44.56 -47.27
CA LEU A 139 -10.50 45.87 -47.03
C LEU A 139 -9.08 45.97 -47.59
N GLU A 140 -8.28 44.91 -47.46
CA GLU A 140 -6.94 44.84 -48.03
C GLU A 140 -6.98 44.86 -49.57
N GLU A 141 -7.88 44.11 -50.19
CA GLU A 141 -8.10 44.14 -51.64
C GLU A 141 -8.58 45.51 -52.13
N THR A 142 -9.51 46.15 -51.41
CA THR A 142 -9.97 47.49 -51.78
C THR A 142 -8.88 48.54 -51.58
N ASN A 143 -8.06 48.43 -50.53
CA ASN A 143 -6.94 49.33 -50.29
C ASN A 143 -5.83 49.15 -51.34
N GLN A 144 -5.53 47.91 -51.75
CA GLN A 144 -4.62 47.63 -52.87
C GLN A 144 -5.13 48.28 -54.16
N ARG A 145 -6.41 48.07 -54.52
CA ARG A 145 -7.01 48.69 -55.70
C ARG A 145 -7.02 50.22 -55.63
N LEU A 146 -7.24 50.81 -54.45
CA LEU A 146 -7.18 52.26 -54.26
C LEU A 146 -5.75 52.79 -54.36
N SER A 147 -4.77 52.06 -53.83
CA SER A 147 -3.35 52.40 -53.94
C SER A 147 -2.87 52.31 -55.39
N GLU A 148 -3.29 51.28 -56.14
CA GLU A 148 -3.04 51.16 -57.58
C GLU A 148 -3.65 52.34 -58.35
N LYS A 149 -4.94 52.63 -58.13
CA LYS A 149 -5.61 53.79 -58.73
C LYS A 149 -4.94 55.13 -58.38
N ALA A 150 -4.53 55.32 -57.12
CA ALA A 150 -3.79 56.50 -56.70
C ALA A 150 -2.41 56.57 -57.36
N GLY A 151 -1.74 55.42 -57.54
CA GLY A 151 -0.50 55.30 -58.30
C GLY A 151 -0.67 55.63 -59.78
N ASP A 152 -1.76 55.19 -60.39
CA ASP A 152 -2.10 55.49 -61.78
C ASP A 152 -2.42 56.97 -61.98
N ILE A 153 -3.16 57.59 -61.05
CA ILE A 153 -3.40 59.05 -61.03
C ILE A 153 -2.07 59.81 -60.87
N ARG A 154 -1.18 59.37 -59.97
CA ARG A 154 0.13 60.01 -59.81
C ARG A 154 1.01 59.88 -61.06
N ARG A 155 0.89 58.79 -61.81
CA ARG A 155 1.62 58.60 -63.08
C ARG A 155 1.02 59.47 -64.19
N SER A 156 -0.30 59.59 -64.27
CA SER A 156 -0.98 60.43 -65.27
C SER A 156 -0.80 61.93 -65.03
N LEU A 157 -0.47 62.36 -63.81
CA LEU A 157 -0.17 63.75 -63.47
C LEU A 157 1.30 64.17 -63.72
N ARG A 158 2.14 63.33 -64.32
CA ARG A 158 3.56 63.68 -64.60
C ARG A 158 3.73 64.55 -65.83
N ASP A 159 2.91 64.34 -66.86
CA ASP A 159 3.01 65.04 -68.15
C ASP A 159 1.76 65.92 -68.35
N LEU A 160 1.77 67.12 -67.75
CA LEU A 160 0.64 68.06 -67.74
C LEU A 160 0.77 69.20 -68.77
N GLU A 161 1.77 69.15 -69.65
CA GLU A 161 1.99 70.20 -70.64
C GLU A 161 0.97 70.12 -71.77
N LEU A 162 0.08 71.11 -71.83
CA LEU A 162 -0.92 71.27 -72.88
C LEU A 162 -0.46 72.26 -73.95
N THR A 163 -0.81 71.97 -75.20
CA THR A 163 -0.76 72.96 -76.29
C THR A 163 -1.96 73.91 -76.18
N GLU A 164 -1.82 75.16 -76.65
CA GLU A 164 -2.87 76.18 -76.55
C GLU A 164 -4.19 75.74 -77.20
N GLU A 165 -4.11 74.95 -78.29
CA GLU A 165 -5.27 74.36 -78.98
C GLU A 165 -6.03 73.36 -78.10
N LYS A 166 -5.33 72.48 -77.40
CA LYS A 166 -5.94 71.47 -76.51
C LYS A 166 -6.46 72.07 -75.21
N TYR A 167 -5.85 73.17 -74.74
CA TYR A 167 -6.37 73.93 -73.61
C TYR A 167 -7.71 74.59 -73.95
N ALA A 168 -7.86 75.15 -75.15
CA ALA A 168 -9.11 75.76 -75.60
C ALA A 168 -10.25 74.73 -75.68
N GLU A 169 -9.97 73.54 -76.23
CA GLU A 169 -10.93 72.44 -76.31
C GLU A 169 -11.36 71.92 -74.92
N LEU A 170 -10.42 71.74 -73.98
CA LEU A 170 -10.72 71.22 -72.64
C LEU A 170 -11.42 72.24 -71.72
N LYS A 171 -11.25 73.54 -71.97
CA LYS A 171 -11.89 74.63 -71.20
C LYS A 171 -13.40 74.76 -71.48
N GLU A 172 -13.87 74.29 -72.63
CA GLU A 172 -15.29 74.32 -72.98
C GLU A 172 -16.13 73.26 -72.22
N PHE A 173 -15.48 72.25 -71.64
CA PHE A 173 -16.15 71.23 -70.84
C PHE A 173 -16.36 71.66 -69.37
N PRO A 174 -17.51 71.34 -68.74
CA PRO A 174 -17.73 71.59 -67.32
C PRO A 174 -16.78 70.78 -66.43
N GLU A 175 -16.36 71.35 -65.29
CA GLU A 175 -15.39 70.73 -64.34
C GLU A 175 -15.80 69.32 -63.86
N GLU A 176 -17.09 69.02 -63.86
CA GLU A 176 -17.65 67.72 -63.43
C GLU A 176 -17.47 66.59 -64.47
N LYS A 177 -17.16 66.93 -65.74
CA LYS A 177 -16.98 65.96 -66.83
C LYS A 177 -15.51 65.76 -67.21
N LEU A 178 -14.61 66.59 -66.67
CA LEU A 178 -13.18 66.51 -66.92
C LEU A 178 -12.56 65.40 -66.07
N SER A 179 -11.68 64.60 -66.68
CA SER A 179 -10.87 63.65 -65.94
C SER A 179 -9.91 64.40 -65.01
N ILE A 180 -9.57 63.82 -63.85
CA ILE A 180 -8.66 64.45 -62.86
C ILE A 180 -7.36 64.98 -63.50
N PRO A 181 -6.69 64.27 -64.42
CA PRO A 181 -5.49 64.77 -65.10
C PRO A 181 -5.79 65.92 -66.06
N GLU A 182 -6.94 65.92 -66.73
CA GLU A 182 -7.36 66.98 -67.66
C GLU A 182 -7.68 68.26 -66.90
N TYR A 183 -8.42 68.16 -65.79
CA TYR A 183 -8.69 69.26 -64.89
C TYR A 183 -7.40 69.89 -64.35
N VAL A 184 -6.47 69.06 -63.85
CA VAL A 184 -5.19 69.53 -63.33
C VAL A 184 -4.33 70.14 -64.44
N SER A 185 -4.35 69.59 -65.66
CA SER A 185 -3.61 70.14 -66.80
C SER A 185 -4.14 71.51 -67.23
N VAL A 186 -5.46 71.71 -67.25
CA VAL A 186 -6.10 73.01 -67.54
C VAL A 186 -5.73 74.05 -66.50
N ARG A 187 -5.81 73.71 -65.20
CA ARG A 187 -5.41 74.61 -64.10
C ARG A 187 -3.91 74.90 -64.10
N PHE A 188 -3.10 73.89 -64.39
CA PHE A 188 -1.65 74.06 -64.53
C PHE A 188 -1.31 75.03 -65.67
N HIS A 189 -1.94 74.87 -66.83
CA HIS A 189 -1.76 75.79 -67.96
C HIS A 189 -2.23 77.22 -67.63
N GLU A 190 -3.36 77.40 -66.94
CA GLU A 190 -3.85 78.72 -66.51
C GLU A 190 -2.90 79.49 -65.60
N VAL A 191 -2.18 78.80 -64.72
CA VAL A 191 -1.27 79.43 -63.76
C VAL A 191 0.13 79.57 -64.35
N VAL A 192 0.61 78.56 -65.06
CA VAL A 192 1.99 78.52 -65.56
C VAL A 192 2.17 79.38 -66.81
N THR A 193 1.20 79.45 -67.71
CA THR A 193 1.30 80.25 -68.95
C THR A 193 1.46 81.76 -68.70
N PRO A 194 0.68 82.44 -67.83
CA PRO A 194 0.90 83.86 -67.55
C PRO A 194 2.24 84.11 -66.85
N LEU A 195 2.69 83.21 -65.98
CA LEU A 195 4.01 83.31 -65.36
C LEU A 195 5.13 83.13 -66.39
N ARG A 196 5.00 82.18 -67.34
CA ARG A 196 5.95 82.01 -68.46
C ARG A 196 5.99 83.26 -69.34
N VAL A 197 4.86 83.92 -69.60
CA VAL A 197 4.80 85.19 -70.34
C VAL A 197 5.48 86.31 -69.55
N GLN A 198 5.19 86.47 -68.26
CA GLN A 198 5.85 87.47 -67.41
C GLN A 198 7.37 87.27 -67.32
N VAL A 199 7.84 86.02 -67.24
CA VAL A 199 9.28 85.72 -67.26
C VAL A 199 9.91 86.12 -68.59
N LYS A 200 9.26 85.84 -69.73
CA LYS A 200 9.74 86.28 -71.05
C LYS A 200 9.75 87.81 -71.16
N GLU A 201 8.71 88.50 -70.69
CA GLU A 201 8.65 89.96 -70.67
C GLU A 201 9.74 90.58 -69.79
N LEU A 202 10.00 90.00 -68.61
CA LEU A 202 11.07 90.44 -67.73
C LEU A 202 12.45 90.17 -68.34
N GLN A 203 12.64 89.05 -69.04
CA GLN A 203 13.86 88.78 -69.78
C GLN A 203 14.11 89.82 -70.88
N ILE A 204 13.07 90.17 -71.66
CA ILE A 204 13.16 91.20 -72.71
C ILE A 204 13.41 92.59 -72.09
N ARG A 205 12.77 92.94 -70.98
CA ARG A 205 13.05 94.20 -70.27
C ARG A 205 14.48 94.25 -69.75
N ASN A 206 15.00 93.14 -69.24
CA ASN A 206 16.38 93.07 -68.76
C ASN A 206 17.38 93.24 -69.91
N SER A 207 17.14 92.60 -71.06
CA SER A 207 17.99 92.80 -72.25
C SER A 207 17.99 94.25 -72.72
N ASN A 208 16.83 94.90 -72.77
CA ASN A 208 16.73 96.31 -73.17
C ASN A 208 17.46 97.23 -72.18
N LEU A 209 17.30 97.00 -70.87
CA LEU A 209 18.00 97.78 -69.83
C LEU A 209 19.52 97.58 -69.89
N THR A 210 20.00 96.38 -70.23
CA THR A 210 21.43 96.15 -70.46
C THR A 210 21.94 96.90 -71.70
N GLU A 211 21.18 96.91 -72.79
CA GLU A 211 21.53 97.69 -73.98
C GLU A 211 21.54 99.20 -73.70
N ASP A 212 20.56 99.71 -72.95
CA ASP A 212 20.50 101.11 -72.52
C ASP A 212 21.71 101.48 -71.63
N LEU A 213 22.08 100.63 -70.68
CA LEU A 213 23.27 100.83 -69.83
C LEU A 213 24.56 100.88 -70.66
N ASP A 214 24.71 100.01 -71.65
CA ASP A 214 25.88 100.01 -72.52
C ASP A 214 25.91 101.22 -73.46
N SER A 215 24.74 101.73 -73.89
CA SER A 215 24.62 102.99 -74.62
C SER A 215 25.06 104.19 -73.77
N HIS A 216 24.62 104.27 -72.50
CA HIS A 216 25.01 105.33 -71.58
C HIS A 216 26.49 105.26 -71.22
N ARG A 217 27.05 104.07 -71.03
CA ARG A 217 28.50 103.88 -70.85
C ARG A 217 29.28 104.40 -72.04
N SER A 218 28.79 104.18 -73.25
CA SER A 218 29.44 104.66 -74.48
C SER A 218 29.35 106.19 -74.60
N GLN A 219 28.21 106.79 -74.25
CA GLN A 219 28.03 108.25 -74.20
C GLN A 219 28.97 108.91 -73.17
N ILE A 220 29.12 108.31 -71.98
CA ILE A 220 30.03 108.82 -70.95
C ILE A 220 31.48 108.77 -71.43
N LYS A 221 31.89 107.70 -72.11
CA LYS A 221 33.24 107.61 -72.70
C LYS A 221 33.49 108.72 -73.72
N ALA A 222 32.57 108.94 -74.65
CA ALA A 222 32.69 110.01 -75.65
C ALA A 222 32.75 111.42 -75.01
N LEU A 223 31.98 111.64 -73.94
CA LEU A 223 32.00 112.92 -73.20
C LEU A 223 33.31 113.13 -72.43
N MET A 224 33.92 112.07 -71.90
CA MET A 224 35.24 112.14 -71.27
C MET A 224 36.33 112.45 -72.30
N GLU A 225 36.28 111.81 -73.47
CA GLU A 225 37.23 112.07 -74.57
C GLU A 225 37.15 113.52 -75.05
N SER A 226 35.94 114.07 -75.24
CA SER A 226 35.77 115.48 -75.62
C SER A 226 36.22 116.48 -74.54
N TYR A 227 36.01 116.15 -73.26
CA TYR A 227 36.52 116.95 -72.15
C TYR A 227 38.05 116.96 -72.10
N GLU A 228 38.70 115.82 -72.35
CA GLU A 228 40.16 115.74 -72.43
C GLU A 228 40.72 116.54 -73.61
N GLU A 229 40.04 116.52 -74.76
CA GLU A 229 40.38 117.36 -75.91
C GLU A 229 40.26 118.86 -75.61
N GLU A 230 39.15 119.30 -75.00
CA GLU A 230 39.00 120.71 -74.58
C GLU A 230 40.10 121.13 -73.60
N ARG A 231 40.46 120.25 -72.65
CA ARG A 231 41.53 120.52 -71.69
C ARG A 231 42.87 120.69 -72.39
N ARG A 232 43.18 119.89 -73.42
CA ARG A 232 44.39 120.06 -74.24
C ARG A 232 44.38 121.41 -74.97
N VAL A 233 43.28 121.75 -75.64
CA VAL A 233 43.14 123.02 -76.38
C VAL A 233 43.30 124.24 -75.46
N ARG A 234 42.73 124.22 -74.25
CA ARG A 234 42.91 125.30 -73.27
C ARG A 234 44.38 125.47 -72.85
N SER A 235 45.09 124.36 -72.62
CA SER A 235 46.51 124.42 -72.27
C SER A 235 47.38 125.01 -73.39
N GLU A 236 47.06 124.72 -74.65
CA GLU A 236 47.75 125.31 -75.81
C GLU A 236 47.48 126.82 -75.95
N LEU A 237 46.24 127.25 -75.68
CA LEU A 237 45.87 128.67 -75.69
C LEU A 237 46.55 129.47 -74.57
N GLU A 238 46.69 128.90 -73.37
CA GLU A 238 47.42 129.54 -72.27
C GLU A 238 48.89 129.78 -72.62
N ILE A 239 49.56 128.79 -73.23
CA ILE A 239 50.94 128.94 -73.72
C ILE A 239 51.04 130.05 -74.77
N ARG A 240 50.03 130.19 -75.64
CA ARG A 240 49.99 131.23 -76.66
C ARG A 240 49.82 132.63 -76.06
N CYS A 241 48.97 132.79 -75.05
CA CYS A 241 48.77 134.07 -74.34
C CYS A 241 50.04 134.54 -73.61
N GLN A 242 50.80 133.61 -73.04
CA GLN A 242 52.07 133.93 -72.38
C GLN A 242 53.13 134.46 -73.37
N ARG A 243 53.19 133.93 -74.61
CA ARG A 243 54.08 134.47 -75.66
C ARG A 243 53.73 135.91 -76.07
N LEU A 244 52.45 136.18 -76.33
CA LEU A 244 51.99 137.51 -76.75
C LEU A 244 52.22 138.60 -75.67
N THR A 245 52.22 138.21 -74.40
CA THR A 245 52.48 139.14 -73.29
C THR A 245 53.94 139.62 -73.26
N LEU A 246 54.89 138.77 -73.66
CA LEU A 246 56.32 139.13 -73.72
C LEU A 246 56.61 140.08 -74.88
N GLU A 247 56.00 139.89 -76.05
CA GLU A 247 56.16 140.78 -77.22
C GLU A 247 55.65 142.22 -76.96
N LEU A 248 54.63 142.37 -76.11
CA LEU A 248 54.08 143.68 -75.71
C LEU A 248 54.96 144.46 -74.73
N ALA A 249 55.89 143.80 -74.04
CA ALA A 249 56.82 144.47 -73.12
C ALA A 249 57.97 145.15 -73.89
N ASP A 250 58.51 144.50 -74.92
CA ASP A 250 59.65 144.99 -75.71
C ASP A 250 59.32 146.25 -76.53
N THR A 251 58.07 146.36 -77.00
CA THR A 251 57.61 147.51 -77.79
C THR A 251 57.40 148.78 -76.97
N LYS A 252 57.21 148.68 -75.65
CA LYS A 252 57.02 149.85 -74.76
C LYS A 252 58.33 150.53 -74.33
N GLN A 253 59.47 149.83 -74.41
CA GLN A 253 60.78 150.35 -73.99
C GLN A 253 61.44 151.27 -75.05
N LEU A 254 61.10 151.09 -76.34
CA LEU A 254 61.65 151.88 -77.47
C LEU A 254 61.06 153.29 -77.62
N ILE A 255 59.89 153.57 -77.04
CA ILE A 255 59.17 154.85 -77.22
C ILE A 255 59.57 155.89 -76.15
N GLN A 256 60.23 155.49 -75.06
CA GLN A 256 60.52 156.38 -73.91
C GLN A 256 61.85 157.14 -73.99
N GLU A 257 62.69 156.96 -75.02
CA GLU A 257 64.03 157.58 -75.11
C GLU A 257 64.13 158.81 -76.06
N GLY A 258 63.09 159.14 -76.84
CA GLY A 258 63.16 160.14 -77.92
C GLY A 258 62.81 161.60 -77.57
N ASP A 259 61.94 161.86 -76.59
CA ASP A 259 61.16 163.11 -76.57
C ASP A 259 61.52 164.11 -75.44
N PHE A 260 62.74 164.07 -74.88
CA PHE A 260 63.13 164.92 -73.73
C PHE A 260 64.12 166.07 -74.04
N LYS A 261 64.25 166.57 -75.30
CA LYS A 261 65.24 167.63 -75.64
C LYS A 261 64.78 168.67 -76.68
N ARG A 262 63.64 169.37 -76.50
CA ARG A 262 63.24 170.44 -77.45
C ARG A 262 62.78 171.81 -76.95
N GLU A 263 62.60 172.08 -75.65
CA GLU A 263 62.12 173.42 -75.23
C GLU A 263 62.77 173.93 -73.94
N ASN A 264 63.69 174.91 -74.02
CA ASN A 264 63.77 175.99 -73.02
C ASN A 264 64.64 177.20 -73.45
N TYR A 265 64.01 178.38 -73.42
CA TYR A 265 64.53 179.60 -72.77
C TYR A 265 65.66 180.45 -73.39
N SER A 266 65.84 180.51 -74.72
CA SER A 266 66.77 181.52 -75.27
C SER A 266 66.40 182.03 -76.66
N LYS A 267 66.08 183.31 -76.89
CA LYS A 267 66.28 184.51 -76.07
C LYS A 267 65.34 185.57 -76.64
N VAL A 268 64.29 185.98 -75.92
CA VAL A 268 64.26 187.11 -74.98
C VAL A 268 64.84 188.44 -75.48
N LYS A 269 65.09 188.53 -76.78
CA LYS A 269 65.66 189.70 -77.44
C LYS A 269 65.02 189.99 -78.81
N ARG A 270 64.34 189.02 -79.44
CA ARG A 270 63.29 189.32 -80.44
C ARG A 270 61.97 189.72 -79.78
N GLU A 271 61.84 189.39 -78.50
CA GLU A 271 60.68 189.62 -77.66
C GLU A 271 60.25 191.09 -77.59
N ARG A 272 61.16 192.07 -77.72
CA ARG A 272 60.76 193.49 -77.69
C ARG A 272 59.91 193.94 -78.89
N ASP A 273 60.08 193.33 -80.06
CA ASP A 273 59.23 193.59 -81.24
C ASP A 273 58.12 192.51 -81.37
N ALA A 274 58.21 191.40 -80.61
CA ALA A 274 57.14 190.43 -80.42
C ALA A 274 56.05 190.94 -79.45
N TYR A 275 56.39 191.78 -78.47
CA TYR A 275 55.43 192.25 -77.45
C TYR A 275 54.29 193.12 -78.00
N GLU A 276 54.46 193.82 -79.13
CA GLU A 276 53.33 194.54 -79.77
C GLU A 276 52.38 193.58 -80.52
N GLY A 277 52.85 192.44 -81.02
CA GLY A 277 52.02 191.38 -81.62
C GLY A 277 51.36 190.47 -80.57
N GLU A 278 52.09 190.14 -79.50
CA GLU A 278 51.64 189.26 -78.42
C GLU A 278 50.44 189.83 -77.66
N VAL A 279 50.32 191.16 -77.50
CA VAL A 279 49.13 191.78 -76.86
C VAL A 279 47.85 191.51 -77.65
N SER A 280 47.94 191.39 -78.98
CA SER A 280 46.78 191.08 -79.83
C SER A 280 46.45 189.57 -79.84
N GLU A 281 47.45 188.70 -79.75
CA GLU A 281 47.27 187.24 -79.68
C GLU A 281 46.83 186.76 -78.29
N LEU A 282 47.34 187.37 -77.21
CA LEU A 282 47.01 187.00 -75.83
C LEU A 282 45.54 187.27 -75.50
N ARG A 283 44.92 188.32 -76.08
CA ARG A 283 43.47 188.55 -75.94
C ARG A 283 42.63 187.43 -76.55
N LYS A 284 43.03 186.89 -77.71
CA LYS A 284 42.37 185.73 -78.34
C LYS A 284 42.61 184.43 -77.56
N ARG A 285 43.82 184.24 -77.02
CA ARG A 285 44.16 183.05 -76.21
C ARG A 285 43.39 183.02 -74.88
N LEU A 286 43.17 184.17 -74.25
CA LEU A 286 42.41 184.26 -73.00
C LEU A 286 40.93 183.88 -73.21
N GLU A 287 40.33 184.33 -74.31
CA GLU A 287 38.97 183.94 -74.70
C GLU A 287 38.87 182.42 -75.00
N THR A 288 39.87 181.83 -75.66
CA THR A 288 39.89 180.36 -75.86
C THR A 288 40.09 179.58 -74.56
N LEU A 289 40.90 180.10 -73.62
CA LEU A 289 41.12 179.47 -72.32
C LEU A 289 39.88 179.55 -71.42
N GLU A 290 39.13 180.64 -71.47
CA GLU A 290 37.84 180.76 -70.76
C GLU A 290 36.81 179.75 -71.29
N VAL A 291 36.77 179.52 -72.61
CA VAL A 291 35.92 178.47 -73.20
C VAL A 291 36.34 177.07 -72.75
N VAL A 292 37.65 176.77 -72.74
CA VAL A 292 38.17 175.47 -72.28
C VAL A 292 37.93 175.27 -70.77
N HIS A 293 38.16 176.30 -69.95
CA HIS A 293 37.89 176.24 -68.52
C HIS A 293 36.40 175.99 -68.27
N ASN A 294 35.51 176.72 -68.96
CA ASN A 294 34.06 176.51 -68.86
C ASN A 294 33.66 175.09 -69.29
N ALA A 295 34.26 174.52 -70.33
CA ALA A 295 34.04 173.14 -70.74
C ALA A 295 34.48 172.14 -69.67
N GLN A 296 35.68 172.31 -69.10
CA GLN A 296 36.18 171.45 -68.02
C GLN A 296 35.34 171.53 -66.74
N THR A 297 34.86 172.72 -66.35
CA THR A 297 33.91 172.82 -65.22
C THR A 297 32.60 172.10 -65.50
N LYS A 298 32.08 172.14 -66.73
CA LYS A 298 30.86 171.40 -67.11
C LYS A 298 31.08 169.89 -67.05
N GLU A 299 32.24 169.40 -67.51
CA GLU A 299 32.61 167.98 -67.41
C GLU A 299 32.74 167.54 -65.95
N ARG A 300 33.41 168.34 -65.12
CA ARG A 300 33.52 168.08 -63.68
C ARG A 300 32.14 168.02 -63.02
N ASP A 301 31.25 168.98 -63.33
CA ASP A 301 29.90 169.02 -62.79
C ASP A 301 29.05 167.84 -63.29
N HIS A 302 29.27 167.37 -64.53
CA HIS A 302 28.63 166.18 -65.07
C HIS A 302 29.09 164.92 -64.35
N LEU A 303 30.40 164.71 -64.20
CA LEU A 303 30.98 163.59 -63.45
C LEU A 303 30.52 163.61 -61.98
N THR A 304 30.41 164.79 -61.36
CA THR A 304 29.90 164.91 -59.99
C THR A 304 28.45 164.45 -59.89
N LYS A 305 27.61 164.77 -60.89
CA LYS A 305 26.23 164.26 -60.98
C LYS A 305 26.19 162.75 -61.20
N GLU A 306 27.04 162.20 -62.06
CA GLU A 306 27.13 160.75 -62.28
C GLU A 306 27.60 159.98 -61.04
N VAL A 307 28.57 160.52 -60.30
CA VAL A 307 28.98 159.95 -59.01
C VAL A 307 27.82 159.97 -58.02
N ALA A 308 27.02 161.05 -57.99
CA ALA A 308 25.86 161.13 -57.12
C ALA A 308 24.76 160.11 -57.52
N THR A 309 24.50 159.91 -58.82
CA THR A 309 23.52 158.90 -59.28
C THR A 309 24.00 157.47 -58.99
N LEU A 310 25.28 157.19 -59.20
CA LEU A 310 25.88 155.90 -58.84
C LEU A 310 25.82 155.66 -57.33
N GLN A 311 26.12 156.66 -56.50
CA GLN A 311 25.97 156.56 -55.05
C GLN A 311 24.52 156.23 -54.66
N GLN A 312 23.53 156.90 -55.25
CA GLN A 312 22.11 156.57 -55.02
C GLN A 312 21.79 155.13 -55.42
N SER A 313 22.28 154.66 -56.57
CA SER A 313 22.07 153.28 -57.04
C SER A 313 22.66 152.24 -56.07
N VAL A 314 23.87 152.50 -55.54
CA VAL A 314 24.53 151.65 -54.56
C VAL A 314 23.73 151.60 -53.26
N THR A 315 23.19 152.74 -52.80
CA THR A 315 22.36 152.76 -51.58
C THR A 315 21.05 151.98 -51.74
N LEU A 316 20.44 151.97 -52.94
CA LEU A 316 19.25 151.16 -53.21
C LEU A 316 19.60 149.66 -53.22
N LEU A 317 20.66 149.27 -53.91
CA LEU A 317 21.12 147.87 -53.94
C LEU A 317 21.52 147.35 -52.54
N GLN A 318 22.07 148.20 -51.68
CA GLN A 318 22.32 147.86 -50.28
C GLN A 318 21.03 147.57 -49.52
N LYS A 319 19.98 148.38 -49.71
CA LYS A 319 18.66 148.13 -49.09
C LYS A 319 18.02 146.84 -49.61
N ASP A 320 18.12 146.56 -50.91
CA ASP A 320 17.59 145.32 -51.49
C ASP A 320 18.35 144.09 -50.96
N LYS A 321 19.68 144.18 -50.85
CA LYS A 321 20.50 143.13 -50.22
C LYS A 321 20.09 142.89 -48.76
N GLU A 322 19.86 143.95 -47.99
CA GLU A 322 19.37 143.84 -46.62
C GLU A 322 17.98 143.20 -46.54
N TYR A 323 17.06 143.59 -47.43
CA TYR A 323 15.72 143.01 -47.51
C TYR A 323 15.76 141.51 -47.83
N LEU A 324 16.51 141.13 -48.87
CA LEU A 324 16.68 139.72 -49.25
C LEU A 324 17.37 138.91 -48.15
N ASN A 325 18.36 139.48 -47.46
CA ASN A 325 18.99 138.83 -46.32
C ASN A 325 18.02 138.60 -45.16
N ARG A 326 17.15 139.57 -44.83
CA ARG A 326 16.10 139.39 -43.82
C ARG A 326 15.14 138.28 -44.23
N GLN A 327 14.69 138.29 -45.49
CA GLN A 327 13.78 137.26 -46.01
C GLN A 327 14.42 135.86 -45.99
N ASN A 328 15.69 135.73 -46.39
CA ASN A 328 16.41 134.46 -46.30
C ASN A 328 16.55 133.98 -44.85
N MET A 329 16.81 134.88 -43.91
CA MET A 329 16.88 134.52 -42.49
C MET A 329 15.53 134.02 -41.98
N GLU A 330 14.43 134.70 -42.30
CA GLU A 330 13.07 134.26 -41.94
C GLU A 330 12.73 132.89 -42.52
N LEU A 331 13.06 132.65 -43.79
CA LEU A 331 12.87 131.34 -44.43
C LEU A 331 13.74 130.26 -43.78
N SER A 332 14.99 130.57 -43.43
CA SER A 332 15.88 129.65 -42.73
C SER A 332 15.33 129.28 -41.35
N VAL A 333 14.79 130.23 -40.60
CA VAL A 333 14.16 129.97 -39.29
C VAL A 333 12.90 129.11 -39.46
N ARG A 334 12.04 129.42 -40.44
CA ARG A 334 10.85 128.59 -40.73
C ARG A 334 11.22 127.17 -41.12
N ARG A 335 12.26 127.02 -41.96
CA ARG A 335 12.77 125.71 -42.36
C ARG A 335 13.24 124.92 -41.14
N ALA A 336 14.04 125.52 -40.25
CA ALA A 336 14.49 124.87 -39.02
C ALA A 336 13.32 124.45 -38.11
N HIS A 337 12.27 125.27 -38.00
CA HIS A 337 11.08 124.91 -37.21
C HIS A 337 10.30 123.73 -37.81
N GLU A 338 10.18 123.66 -39.14
CA GLU A 338 9.54 122.52 -39.81
C GLU A 338 10.42 121.26 -39.75
N GLU A 339 11.75 121.39 -39.81
CA GLU A 339 12.70 120.29 -39.60
C GLU A 339 12.56 119.73 -38.17
N ASP A 340 12.59 120.58 -37.13
CA ASP A 340 12.34 120.19 -35.73
C ASP A 340 10.98 119.49 -35.55
N ARG A 341 9.94 120.01 -36.22
CA ARG A 341 8.59 119.42 -36.16
C ARG A 341 8.57 118.03 -36.81
N LEU A 342 9.25 117.88 -37.94
CA LEU A 342 9.36 116.62 -38.67
C LEU A 342 10.13 115.59 -37.83
N GLU A 343 11.23 115.97 -37.20
CA GLU A 343 11.99 115.12 -36.28
C GLU A 343 11.13 114.65 -35.10
N ARG A 344 10.39 115.56 -34.45
CA ARG A 344 9.46 115.18 -33.36
C ARG A 344 8.39 114.21 -33.82
N LEU A 345 7.82 114.40 -35.01
CA LEU A 345 6.83 113.50 -35.58
C LEU A 345 7.44 112.13 -35.95
N GLN A 346 8.69 112.10 -36.42
CA GLN A 346 9.41 110.86 -36.68
C GLN A 346 9.66 110.07 -35.39
N VAL A 347 10.11 110.73 -34.32
CA VAL A 347 10.30 110.09 -33.01
C VAL A 347 8.98 109.54 -32.48
N GLN A 348 7.89 110.31 -32.53
CA GLN A 348 6.56 109.83 -32.12
C GLN A 348 6.09 108.62 -32.95
N LEU A 349 6.37 108.62 -34.25
CA LEU A 349 6.06 107.48 -35.12
C LEU A 349 6.86 106.24 -34.72
N GLU A 350 8.16 106.38 -34.46
CA GLU A 350 9.03 105.28 -34.02
C GLU A 350 8.60 104.74 -32.65
N ASP A 351 8.29 105.60 -31.69
CA ASP A 351 7.81 105.18 -30.37
C ASP A 351 6.46 104.45 -30.47
N SER A 352 5.56 104.90 -31.36
CA SER A 352 4.30 104.21 -31.61
C SER A 352 4.49 102.83 -32.28
N LYS A 353 5.52 102.67 -33.12
CA LYS A 353 5.88 101.38 -33.72
C LYS A 353 6.46 100.44 -32.66
N LYS A 354 7.39 100.92 -31.84
CA LYS A 354 7.98 100.15 -30.72
C LYS A 354 6.91 99.71 -29.73
N ALA A 355 6.02 100.61 -29.30
CA ALA A 355 4.93 100.27 -28.39
C ALA A 355 3.99 99.21 -29.00
N ARG A 356 3.73 99.28 -30.31
CA ARG A 356 2.95 98.25 -31.01
C ARG A 356 3.67 96.91 -31.03
N GLU A 357 4.96 96.90 -31.36
CA GLU A 357 5.80 95.69 -31.36
C GLU A 357 5.84 95.05 -29.97
N GLU A 358 6.06 95.82 -28.91
CA GLU A 358 6.05 95.32 -27.52
C GLU A 358 4.71 94.69 -27.12
N VAL A 359 3.59 95.27 -27.55
CA VAL A 359 2.25 94.69 -27.28
C VAL A 359 2.07 93.39 -28.06
N TYR A 360 2.52 93.33 -29.32
CA TYR A 360 2.48 92.08 -30.09
C TYR A 360 3.38 91.00 -29.49
N GLU A 361 4.58 91.34 -29.04
CA GLU A 361 5.48 90.41 -28.35
C GLU A 361 4.86 89.87 -27.05
N LYS A 362 4.26 90.75 -26.23
CA LYS A 362 3.52 90.34 -25.02
C LYS A 362 2.35 89.42 -25.37
N TYR A 363 1.60 89.74 -26.41
CA TYR A 363 0.49 88.89 -26.88
C TYR A 363 0.98 87.52 -27.33
N VAL A 364 2.01 87.46 -28.20
CA VAL A 364 2.59 86.21 -28.69
C VAL A 364 3.16 85.39 -27.53
N ALA A 365 3.91 86.01 -26.62
CA ALA A 365 4.43 85.34 -25.43
C ALA A 365 3.32 84.77 -24.55
N SER A 366 2.24 85.52 -24.32
CA SER A 366 1.09 85.04 -23.53
C SER A 366 0.36 83.88 -24.22
N ARG A 367 0.14 83.96 -25.54
CA ARG A 367 -0.49 82.91 -26.34
C ARG A 367 0.36 81.63 -26.31
N ASP A 368 1.67 81.77 -26.48
CA ASP A 368 2.59 80.63 -26.51
C ASP A 368 2.74 80.02 -25.12
N HIS A 369 2.71 80.83 -24.06
CA HIS A 369 2.66 80.36 -22.68
C HIS A 369 1.39 79.51 -22.42
N TYR A 370 0.20 80.02 -22.74
CA TYR A 370 -1.03 79.24 -22.58
C TYR A 370 -1.05 77.98 -23.44
N LYS A 371 -0.61 78.06 -24.70
CA LYS A 371 -0.47 76.88 -25.55
C LYS A 371 0.41 75.82 -24.89
N THR A 372 1.57 76.23 -24.37
CA THR A 372 2.51 75.32 -23.69
C THR A 372 1.91 74.73 -22.43
N GLU A 373 1.19 75.51 -21.62
CA GLU A 373 0.50 75.02 -20.43
C GLU A 373 -0.58 73.98 -20.77
N TYR A 374 -1.39 74.23 -21.81
CA TYR A 374 -2.40 73.27 -22.25
C TYR A 374 -1.77 71.99 -22.80
N GLU A 375 -0.71 72.10 -23.60
CA GLU A 375 0.03 70.93 -24.08
C GLU A 375 0.69 70.16 -22.94
N ASN A 376 1.24 70.85 -21.94
CA ASN A 376 1.82 70.22 -20.75
C ASN A 376 0.74 69.50 -19.94
N LYS A 377 -0.41 70.13 -19.66
CA LYS A 377 -1.54 69.49 -18.98
C LYS A 377 -2.03 68.25 -19.73
N LEU A 378 -2.18 68.35 -21.05
CA LEU A 378 -2.56 67.21 -21.89
C LEU A 378 -1.51 66.10 -21.85
N ARG A 379 -0.23 66.45 -21.90
CA ARG A 379 0.87 65.48 -21.75
C ARG A 379 0.83 64.81 -20.38
N ASP A 380 0.66 65.56 -19.30
CA ASP A 380 0.58 65.04 -17.94
C ASP A 380 -0.64 64.14 -17.73
N GLU A 381 -1.81 64.49 -18.29
CA GLU A 381 -3.01 63.65 -18.24
C GLU A 381 -2.80 62.34 -19.02
N LEU A 382 -2.19 62.39 -20.20
CA LEU A 382 -1.83 61.19 -20.97
C LEU A 382 -0.81 60.33 -20.22
N GLU A 383 0.18 60.94 -19.58
CA GLU A 383 1.18 60.26 -18.74
C GLU A 383 0.49 59.58 -17.55
N GLN A 384 -0.42 60.28 -16.85
CA GLN A 384 -1.17 59.73 -15.73
C GLN A 384 -2.06 58.56 -16.15
N ILE A 385 -2.74 58.64 -17.29
CA ILE A 385 -3.54 57.53 -17.82
C ILE A 385 -2.62 56.34 -18.15
N ARG A 386 -1.47 56.57 -18.79
CA ARG A 386 -0.47 55.52 -19.07
C ARG A 386 0.06 54.88 -17.78
N LEU A 387 0.39 55.66 -16.76
CA LEU A 387 0.87 55.16 -15.47
C LEU A 387 -0.21 54.37 -14.71
N ARG A 388 -1.46 54.85 -14.70
CA ARG A 388 -2.57 54.12 -14.07
C ARG A 388 -2.86 52.80 -14.80
N THR A 389 -2.94 52.83 -16.12
CA THR A 389 -3.18 51.62 -16.92
C THR A 389 -2.05 50.61 -16.80
N THR A 390 -0.79 51.05 -16.82
CA THR A 390 0.37 50.15 -16.58
C THR A 390 0.34 49.57 -15.16
N HIS A 391 0.04 50.38 -14.14
CA HIS A 391 -0.09 49.90 -12.77
C HIS A 391 -1.24 48.89 -12.60
N GLU A 392 -2.39 49.12 -13.23
CA GLU A 392 -3.52 48.18 -13.25
C GLU A 392 -3.15 46.87 -13.95
N ILE A 393 -2.46 46.95 -15.10
CA ILE A 393 -1.95 45.76 -15.81
C ILE A 393 -0.99 44.97 -14.92
N GLU A 394 -0.03 45.63 -14.29
CA GLU A 394 0.92 44.97 -13.37
C GLU A 394 0.22 44.37 -12.15
N SER A 395 -0.79 45.07 -11.61
CA SER A 395 -1.59 44.58 -10.48
C SER A 395 -2.38 43.34 -10.87
N LEU A 396 -3.02 43.34 -12.05
CA LEU A 396 -3.72 42.18 -12.60
C LEU A 396 -2.78 41.02 -12.89
N GLN A 397 -1.59 41.29 -13.44
CA GLN A 397 -0.56 40.27 -13.66
C GLN A 397 -0.08 39.66 -12.35
N ARG A 398 0.19 40.48 -11.32
CA ARG A 398 0.55 40.01 -9.97
C ARG A 398 -0.57 39.19 -9.34
N ALA A 399 -1.81 39.68 -9.36
CA ALA A 399 -2.96 38.97 -8.81
C ALA A 399 -3.20 37.63 -9.53
N SER A 400 -3.10 37.62 -10.87
CA SER A 400 -3.20 36.39 -11.68
C SER A 400 -2.09 35.40 -11.35
N LYS A 401 -0.83 35.86 -11.26
CA LYS A 401 0.31 35.02 -10.86
C LYS A 401 0.11 34.43 -9.46
N GLU A 402 -0.29 35.24 -8.49
CA GLU A 402 -0.54 34.75 -7.13
C GLU A 402 -1.72 33.76 -7.08
N MET A 403 -2.78 33.98 -7.86
CA MET A 403 -3.89 33.02 -8.00
C MET A 403 -3.38 31.67 -8.52
N TYR A 404 -2.60 31.67 -9.60
CA TYR A 404 -2.00 30.44 -10.13
C TYR A 404 -1.03 29.79 -9.14
N GLU A 405 -0.24 30.56 -8.38
CA GLU A 405 0.66 30.02 -7.35
C GLU A 405 -0.10 29.44 -6.16
N ARG A 406 -1.23 30.04 -5.75
CA ARG A 406 -2.13 29.48 -4.73
C ARG A 406 -2.76 28.18 -5.22
N GLU A 407 -3.28 28.16 -6.45
CA GLU A 407 -3.87 26.95 -7.03
C GLU A 407 -2.82 25.83 -7.17
N ASN A 408 -1.60 26.14 -7.64
CA ASN A 408 -0.52 25.17 -7.71
C ASN A 408 -0.11 24.64 -6.33
N ARG A 409 -0.11 25.47 -5.29
CA ARG A 409 0.12 25.02 -3.91
C ARG A 409 -0.99 24.09 -3.44
N ASN A 410 -2.25 24.47 -3.63
CA ASN A 410 -3.41 23.63 -3.28
C ASN A 410 -3.38 22.28 -4.01
N LEU A 411 -3.01 22.26 -5.30
CA LEU A 411 -2.89 21.02 -6.07
C LEU A 411 -1.74 20.14 -5.58
N ARG A 412 -0.61 20.73 -5.17
CA ARG A 412 0.51 19.98 -4.57
C ARG A 412 0.12 19.40 -3.21
N GLU A 413 -0.50 20.19 -2.36
CA GLU A 413 -1.01 19.74 -1.06
C GLU A 413 -2.06 18.64 -1.20
N ALA A 414 -3.00 18.79 -2.14
CA ALA A 414 -3.98 17.74 -2.45
C ALA A 414 -3.32 16.46 -2.95
N ARG A 415 -2.33 16.57 -3.85
CA ARG A 415 -1.53 15.42 -4.30
C ARG A 415 -0.82 14.75 -3.13
N ASP A 416 -0.17 15.52 -2.27
CA ASP A 416 0.60 14.99 -1.14
C ASP A 416 -0.32 14.30 -0.12
N ASN A 417 -1.51 14.85 0.13
CA ASN A 417 -2.55 14.21 0.94
C ASN A 417 -3.00 12.87 0.34
N VAL A 418 -3.26 12.82 -0.97
CA VAL A 418 -3.63 11.58 -1.67
C VAL A 418 -2.50 10.55 -1.62
N VAL A 419 -1.25 10.98 -1.76
CA VAL A 419 -0.08 10.10 -1.62
C VAL A 419 0.00 9.53 -0.20
N MET A 420 -0.18 10.37 0.82
CA MET A 420 -0.21 9.92 2.21
C MET A 420 -1.36 8.94 2.49
N GLU A 421 -2.56 9.18 1.96
CA GLU A 421 -3.68 8.24 2.09
C GLU A 421 -3.40 6.92 1.37
N LYS A 422 -2.83 6.97 0.17
CA LYS A 422 -2.39 5.78 -0.58
C LYS A 422 -1.35 5.00 0.22
N ASP A 423 -0.36 5.65 0.82
CA ASP A 423 0.66 4.99 1.63
C ASP A 423 0.06 4.36 2.90
N ARG A 424 -0.90 5.02 3.55
CA ARG A 424 -1.67 4.43 4.67
C ARG A 424 -2.47 3.21 4.24
N ALA A 425 -3.14 3.27 3.09
CA ALA A 425 -3.90 2.15 2.55
C ALA A 425 -2.98 0.95 2.23
N VAL A 426 -1.81 1.21 1.61
CA VAL A 426 -0.80 0.17 1.35
C VAL A 426 -0.26 -0.43 2.64
N ALA A 427 -0.05 0.36 3.70
CA ALA A 427 0.37 -0.15 5.00
C ALA A 427 -0.70 -1.04 5.64
N ALA A 428 -1.96 -0.64 5.58
CA ALA A 428 -3.09 -1.43 6.06
C ALA A 428 -3.28 -2.73 5.27
N GLU A 429 -3.10 -2.69 3.94
CA GLU A 429 -3.10 -3.87 3.07
C GLU A 429 -2.00 -4.84 3.49
N LYS A 430 -0.76 -4.35 3.67
CA LYS A 430 0.36 -5.18 4.14
C LYS A 430 0.05 -5.83 5.48
N GLU A 431 -0.45 -5.08 6.44
CA GLU A 431 -0.83 -5.62 7.76
C GLU A 431 -1.94 -6.68 7.65
N ALA A 432 -2.93 -6.47 6.78
CA ALA A 432 -3.98 -7.46 6.51
C ALA A 432 -3.41 -8.72 5.85
N THR A 433 -2.49 -8.58 4.90
CA THR A 433 -1.81 -9.72 4.27
C THR A 433 -0.94 -10.49 5.25
N ASP A 434 -0.24 -9.80 6.16
CA ASP A 434 0.56 -10.44 7.21
C ASP A 434 -0.32 -11.22 8.18
N LYS A 435 -1.47 -10.64 8.58
CA LYS A 435 -2.48 -11.35 9.40
C LYS A 435 -3.03 -12.57 8.68
N TYR A 436 -3.36 -12.45 7.39
CA TYR A 436 -3.83 -13.57 6.58
C TYR A 436 -2.79 -14.68 6.48
N ASN A 437 -1.53 -14.34 6.21
CA ASN A 437 -0.43 -15.29 6.15
C ASN A 437 -0.21 -15.97 7.51
N HIS A 438 -0.32 -15.23 8.62
CA HIS A 438 -0.23 -15.81 9.95
C HIS A 438 -1.35 -16.82 10.23
N ILE A 439 -2.60 -16.50 9.88
CA ILE A 439 -3.74 -17.42 10.02
C ILE A 439 -3.56 -18.65 9.12
N LEU A 440 -3.07 -18.48 7.90
CA LEU A 440 -2.74 -19.60 7.01
C LEU A 440 -1.67 -20.52 7.61
N GLU A 441 -0.63 -19.96 8.21
CA GLU A 441 0.42 -20.73 8.89
C GLU A 441 -0.17 -21.53 10.05
N GLN A 442 -1.01 -20.90 10.89
CA GLN A 442 -1.71 -21.56 11.98
C GLN A 442 -2.63 -22.68 11.49
N PHE A 443 -3.37 -22.43 10.40
CA PHE A 443 -4.23 -23.44 9.78
C PHE A 443 -3.42 -24.64 9.28
N ARG A 444 -2.28 -24.41 8.61
CA ARG A 444 -1.37 -25.48 8.17
C ARG A 444 -0.81 -26.27 9.34
N GLN A 445 -0.43 -25.61 10.44
CA GLN A 445 0.03 -26.29 11.65
C GLN A 445 -1.06 -27.15 12.29
N LEU A 446 -2.28 -26.62 12.41
CA LEU A 446 -3.43 -27.37 12.89
C LEU A 446 -3.71 -28.58 12.00
N GLN A 447 -3.67 -28.39 10.67
CA GLN A 447 -3.87 -29.46 9.70
C GLN A 447 -2.82 -30.57 9.85
N LEU A 448 -1.54 -30.21 9.96
CA LEU A 448 -0.46 -31.17 10.23
C LEU A 448 -0.67 -31.91 11.56
N GLY A 449 -1.11 -31.20 12.61
CA GLY A 449 -1.43 -31.79 13.91
C GLY A 449 -2.63 -32.73 13.87
N THR A 450 -3.66 -32.41 13.07
CA THR A 450 -4.80 -33.32 12.86
C THR A 450 -4.39 -34.53 12.03
N ASP A 451 -3.57 -34.37 11.00
CA ASP A 451 -3.08 -35.47 10.17
C ASP A 451 -2.21 -36.43 10.98
N SER A 452 -1.33 -35.91 11.84
CA SER A 452 -0.56 -36.75 12.77
C SER A 452 -1.47 -37.49 13.76
N ARG A 453 -2.50 -36.83 14.30
CA ARG A 453 -3.49 -37.44 15.21
C ARG A 453 -4.27 -38.55 14.52
N VAL A 454 -4.69 -38.34 13.27
CA VAL A 454 -5.38 -39.34 12.46
C VAL A 454 -4.46 -40.52 12.19
N ALA A 455 -3.19 -40.29 11.85
CA ALA A 455 -2.21 -41.36 11.66
C ALA A 455 -1.97 -42.18 12.94
N GLU A 456 -1.86 -41.52 14.10
CA GLU A 456 -1.78 -42.18 15.42
C GLU A 456 -3.00 -43.06 15.68
N LEU A 457 -4.22 -42.52 15.51
CA LEU A 457 -5.46 -43.26 15.72
C LEU A 457 -5.60 -44.43 14.75
N LEU A 458 -5.24 -44.26 13.47
CA LEU A 458 -5.23 -45.35 12.49
C LEU A 458 -4.26 -46.47 12.91
N ASN A 459 -3.08 -46.12 13.41
CA ASN A 459 -2.13 -47.10 13.92
C ASN A 459 -2.65 -47.81 15.18
N GLN A 460 -3.31 -47.09 16.09
CA GLN A 460 -3.95 -47.69 17.27
C GLN A 460 -5.08 -48.64 16.87
N VAL A 461 -5.92 -48.28 15.89
CA VAL A 461 -6.98 -49.15 15.38
C VAL A 461 -6.39 -50.42 14.76
N LYS A 462 -5.30 -50.31 13.97
CA LYS A 462 -4.59 -51.48 13.43
C LYS A 462 -4.02 -52.39 14.53
N LEU A 463 -3.43 -51.81 15.57
CA LEU A 463 -2.94 -52.61 16.71
C LEU A 463 -4.09 -53.31 17.42
N LYS A 464 -5.20 -52.61 17.66
CA LYS A 464 -6.39 -53.18 18.27
C LYS A 464 -7.02 -54.27 17.40
N SER A 465 -7.03 -54.12 16.07
CA SER A 465 -7.51 -55.18 15.19
C SER A 465 -6.63 -56.43 15.28
N PHE A 466 -5.29 -56.30 15.33
CA PHE A 466 -4.40 -57.45 15.55
C PHE A 466 -4.59 -58.09 16.92
N GLU A 467 -4.83 -57.30 17.97
CA GLU A 467 -5.14 -57.83 19.31
C GLU A 467 -6.45 -58.61 19.32
N VAL A 468 -7.48 -58.11 18.62
CA VAL A 468 -8.78 -58.78 18.45
C VAL A 468 -8.62 -60.08 17.66
N GLU A 469 -7.93 -60.06 16.53
CA GLU A 469 -7.64 -61.26 15.73
C GLU A 469 -6.91 -62.32 16.57
N ARG A 470 -5.90 -61.90 17.34
CA ARG A 470 -5.19 -62.81 18.26
C ARG A 470 -6.10 -63.37 19.34
N ALA A 471 -6.93 -62.53 19.97
CA ALA A 471 -7.88 -62.97 20.98
C ALA A 471 -8.93 -63.93 20.41
N GLN A 472 -9.39 -63.68 19.18
CA GLN A 472 -10.32 -64.53 18.46
C GLN A 472 -9.69 -65.89 18.13
N MET A 473 -8.43 -65.94 17.68
CA MET A 473 -7.72 -67.20 17.47
C MET A 473 -7.61 -68.03 18.76
N VAL A 474 -7.26 -67.38 19.89
CA VAL A 474 -7.19 -68.05 21.20
C VAL A 474 -8.58 -68.52 21.66
N GLN A 475 -9.62 -67.72 21.43
CA GLN A 475 -10.99 -68.11 21.72
C GLN A 475 -11.40 -69.35 20.90
N GLU A 476 -11.10 -69.37 19.60
CA GLU A 476 -11.41 -70.50 18.75
C GLU A 476 -10.65 -71.77 19.18
N GLU A 477 -9.37 -71.65 19.53
CA GLU A 477 -8.56 -72.76 20.03
C GLU A 477 -9.11 -73.29 21.36
N THR A 478 -9.43 -72.40 22.32
CA THR A 478 -10.02 -72.79 23.61
C THR A 478 -11.40 -73.42 23.44
N ALA A 479 -12.22 -72.94 22.51
CA ALA A 479 -13.52 -73.54 22.18
C ALA A 479 -13.35 -74.95 21.57
N ARG A 480 -12.38 -75.15 20.67
CA ARG A 480 -12.05 -76.48 20.12
C ARG A 480 -11.59 -77.44 21.22
N ASN A 481 -10.69 -77.00 22.09
CA ASN A 481 -10.21 -77.78 23.23
C ASN A 481 -11.36 -78.16 24.18
N LEU A 482 -12.25 -77.21 24.50
CA LEU A 482 -13.42 -77.47 25.31
C LEU A 482 -14.34 -78.52 24.68
N SER A 483 -14.62 -78.42 23.37
CA SER A 483 -15.42 -79.41 22.65
C SER A 483 -14.76 -80.79 22.67
N GLN A 484 -13.44 -80.86 22.51
CA GLN A 484 -12.70 -82.12 22.62
C GLN A 484 -12.81 -82.72 24.04
N CYS A 485 -12.62 -81.91 25.08
CA CYS A 485 -12.80 -82.36 26.47
C CYS A 485 -14.23 -82.81 26.74
N GLN A 486 -15.25 -82.14 26.18
CA GLN A 486 -16.64 -82.57 26.30
C GLN A 486 -16.86 -83.95 25.68
N ILE A 487 -16.35 -84.20 24.47
CA ILE A 487 -16.42 -85.51 23.80
C ILE A 487 -15.70 -86.58 24.63
N GLU A 488 -14.54 -86.27 25.21
CA GLU A 488 -13.82 -87.18 26.10
C GLU A 488 -14.61 -87.50 27.37
N CYS A 489 -15.20 -86.49 28.01
CA CYS A 489 -16.10 -86.66 29.15
C CYS A 489 -17.29 -87.56 28.79
N GLU A 490 -17.96 -87.33 27.67
CA GLU A 490 -19.07 -88.18 27.20
C GLU A 490 -18.62 -89.62 26.96
N LYS A 491 -17.42 -89.82 26.39
CA LYS A 491 -16.84 -91.16 26.19
C LYS A 491 -16.59 -91.87 27.53
N GLN A 492 -16.02 -91.16 28.50
CA GLN A 492 -15.79 -91.72 29.84
C GLN A 492 -17.11 -92.01 30.56
N GLN A 493 -18.11 -91.12 30.43
CA GLN A 493 -19.45 -91.33 30.98
C GLN A 493 -20.11 -92.58 30.39
N LYS A 494 -20.09 -92.76 29.07
CA LYS A 494 -20.57 -93.99 28.41
C LYS A 494 -19.82 -95.24 28.89
N LYS A 495 -18.51 -95.15 29.09
CA LYS A 495 -17.70 -96.26 29.62
C LYS A 495 -18.11 -96.61 31.05
N LEU A 496 -18.32 -95.60 31.90
CA LEU A 496 -18.83 -95.77 33.26
C LEU A 496 -20.22 -96.42 33.26
N GLU A 497 -21.13 -96.00 32.37
CA GLU A 497 -22.46 -96.61 32.26
C GLU A 497 -22.40 -98.10 31.92
N VAL A 498 -21.53 -98.48 30.97
CA VAL A 498 -21.32 -99.90 30.59
C VAL A 498 -20.74 -100.68 31.76
N LEU A 499 -19.67 -100.19 32.39
CA LEU A 499 -19.06 -100.84 33.57
C LEU A 499 -20.04 -100.95 34.73
N THR A 500 -20.88 -99.94 34.94
CA THR A 500 -21.93 -99.96 35.98
C THR A 500 -22.98 -101.04 35.66
N LYS A 501 -23.40 -101.17 34.40
CA LYS A 501 -24.31 -102.24 33.97
C LYS A 501 -23.69 -103.63 34.16
N GLU A 502 -22.43 -103.82 33.77
CA GLU A 502 -21.70 -105.07 33.97
C GLU A 502 -21.55 -105.40 35.46
N PHE A 503 -21.20 -104.40 36.28
CA PHE A 503 -21.11 -104.55 37.73
C PHE A 503 -22.44 -105.01 38.33
N TYR A 504 -23.54 -104.33 38.01
CA TYR A 504 -24.88 -104.74 38.50
C TYR A 504 -25.28 -106.13 38.00
N HIS A 505 -24.95 -106.48 36.75
CA HIS A 505 -25.21 -107.83 36.22
C HIS A 505 -24.40 -108.90 36.96
N LEU A 506 -23.12 -108.62 37.23
CA LEU A 506 -22.24 -109.51 37.99
C LEU A 506 -22.70 -109.63 39.45
N GLN A 507 -23.09 -108.52 40.07
CA GLN A 507 -23.66 -108.50 41.42
C GLN A 507 -24.92 -109.37 41.47
N THR A 508 -25.87 -109.14 40.57
CA THR A 508 -27.13 -109.91 40.52
C THR A 508 -26.88 -111.41 40.28
N SER A 509 -25.94 -111.77 39.41
CA SER A 509 -25.60 -113.18 39.16
C SER A 509 -24.89 -113.83 40.36
N SER A 510 -24.03 -113.08 41.06
CA SER A 510 -23.39 -113.53 42.30
C SER A 510 -24.38 -113.71 43.44
N GLU A 511 -25.32 -112.78 43.62
CA GLU A 511 -26.40 -112.87 44.60
C GLU A 511 -27.31 -114.07 44.32
N LYS A 512 -27.69 -114.30 43.05
CA LYS A 512 -28.39 -115.54 42.64
C LYS A 512 -27.61 -116.78 43.04
N ARG A 513 -26.30 -116.83 42.76
CA ARG A 513 -25.47 -117.98 43.12
C ARG A 513 -25.37 -118.20 44.63
N ILE A 514 -25.28 -117.12 45.40
CA ILE A 514 -25.30 -117.18 46.87
C ILE A 514 -26.64 -117.76 47.35
N THR A 515 -27.78 -117.28 46.82
CA THR A 515 -29.11 -117.80 47.20
C THR A 515 -29.29 -119.27 46.83
N GLU A 516 -28.81 -119.72 45.66
CA GLU A 516 -28.81 -121.12 45.25
C GLU A 516 -27.99 -122.00 46.21
N LEU A 517 -26.77 -121.56 46.56
CA LEU A 517 -25.91 -122.27 47.50
C LEU A 517 -26.50 -122.32 48.90
N GLN A 518 -27.11 -121.23 49.38
CA GLN A 518 -27.80 -121.20 50.66
C GLN A 518 -28.99 -122.17 50.68
N ALA A 519 -29.77 -122.24 49.60
CA ALA A 519 -30.86 -123.19 49.46
C ALA A 519 -30.37 -124.65 49.49
N LEU A 520 -29.32 -124.98 48.72
CA LEU A 520 -28.71 -126.32 48.75
C LEU A 520 -28.17 -126.67 50.14
N ASN A 521 -27.55 -125.72 50.83
CA ASN A 521 -27.01 -125.95 52.17
C ASN A 521 -28.13 -126.22 53.18
N SER A 522 -29.24 -125.48 53.09
CA SER A 522 -30.43 -125.72 53.91
C SER A 522 -31.06 -127.10 53.63
N GLU A 523 -31.09 -127.56 52.38
CA GLU A 523 -31.57 -128.89 52.01
C GLU A 523 -30.67 -129.99 52.58
N HIS A 524 -29.35 -129.82 52.49
CA HIS A 524 -28.39 -130.75 53.07
C HIS A 524 -28.48 -130.81 54.59
N GLN A 525 -28.64 -129.66 55.26
CA GLN A 525 -28.88 -129.60 56.71
C GLN A 525 -30.16 -130.34 57.10
N ALA A 526 -31.27 -130.13 56.39
CA ALA A 526 -32.52 -130.84 56.64
C ALA A 526 -32.38 -132.36 56.47
N ARG A 527 -31.63 -132.82 55.45
CA ARG A 527 -31.34 -134.25 55.26
C ARG A 527 -30.50 -134.81 56.41
N LEU A 528 -29.48 -134.08 56.86
CA LEU A 528 -28.66 -134.47 58.01
C LEU A 528 -29.50 -134.64 59.28
N GLU A 529 -30.38 -133.69 59.59
CA GLU A 529 -31.29 -133.79 60.73
C GLU A 529 -32.20 -135.03 60.68
N THR A 530 -32.64 -135.45 59.48
CA THR A 530 -33.43 -136.68 59.34
C THR A 530 -32.60 -137.93 59.61
N TYR A 531 -31.34 -137.98 59.18
CA TYR A 531 -30.44 -139.11 59.47
C TYR A 531 -30.09 -139.18 60.95
N GLU A 532 -29.80 -138.06 61.61
CA GLU A 532 -29.49 -138.00 63.04
C GLU A 532 -30.65 -138.51 63.92
N LYS A 533 -31.90 -138.25 63.53
CA LYS A 533 -33.08 -138.77 64.24
C LYS A 533 -33.21 -140.29 64.11
N LEU A 534 -32.98 -140.82 62.90
CA LEU A 534 -32.98 -142.27 62.64
C LEU A 534 -31.87 -143.01 63.41
N GLU A 535 -30.68 -142.41 63.56
CA GLU A 535 -29.60 -143.02 64.35
C GLU A 535 -29.96 -143.11 65.84
N LYS A 536 -30.56 -142.05 66.43
CA LYS A 536 -30.99 -142.08 67.84
C LYS A 536 -32.02 -143.18 68.12
N GLU A 537 -32.98 -143.38 67.23
CA GLU A 537 -33.99 -144.43 67.37
C GLU A 537 -33.38 -145.85 67.29
N LEU A 538 -32.30 -146.03 66.52
CA LEU A 538 -31.59 -147.32 66.42
C LEU A 538 -30.75 -147.61 67.67
N ASP A 539 -30.09 -146.61 68.22
CA ASP A 539 -29.28 -146.75 69.44
C ASP A 539 -30.14 -147.18 70.63
N ASP A 540 -31.29 -146.56 70.84
CA ASP A 540 -32.21 -146.89 71.94
C ASP A 540 -32.71 -148.35 71.88
N VAL A 541 -32.99 -148.86 70.67
CA VAL A 541 -33.40 -150.26 70.46
C VAL A 541 -32.25 -151.23 70.77
N THR A 542 -31.01 -150.88 70.43
CA THR A 542 -29.86 -151.75 70.74
C THR A 542 -29.55 -151.83 72.24
N VAL A 543 -29.74 -150.74 72.99
CA VAL A 543 -29.57 -150.72 74.45
C VAL A 543 -30.65 -151.58 75.13
N GLN A 544 -31.93 -151.41 74.76
CA GLN A 544 -33.02 -152.23 75.32
C GLN A 544 -32.86 -153.73 75.06
N ALA A 545 -32.35 -154.10 73.88
CA ALA A 545 -32.05 -155.51 73.57
C ALA A 545 -30.84 -156.06 74.34
N ALA A 546 -29.87 -155.21 74.70
CA ALA A 546 -28.65 -155.61 75.41
C ALA A 546 -28.87 -155.87 76.91
N GLU A 547 -29.85 -155.21 77.55
CA GLU A 547 -30.13 -155.36 78.99
C GLU A 547 -30.88 -156.66 79.35
N MET A 548 -31.50 -157.32 78.37
CA MET A 548 -32.23 -158.58 78.60
C MET A 548 -31.29 -159.77 78.82
N GLY A 549 -31.50 -160.50 79.92
CA GLY A 549 -30.59 -161.55 80.41
C GLY A 549 -30.59 -162.90 79.67
N SER A 550 -31.48 -163.10 78.70
CA SER A 550 -31.61 -164.33 77.90
C SER A 550 -31.48 -164.02 76.39
N GLU A 551 -30.84 -164.88 75.60
CA GLU A 551 -30.69 -164.70 74.14
C GLU A 551 -32.03 -164.70 73.41
N ASP A 552 -32.97 -165.56 73.80
CA ASP A 552 -34.27 -165.70 73.15
C ASP A 552 -35.21 -164.50 73.41
N ASP A 553 -35.07 -163.84 74.57
CA ASP A 553 -35.90 -162.68 74.93
C ASP A 553 -35.39 -161.39 74.29
N ALA A 554 -34.07 -161.23 74.09
CA ALA A 554 -33.50 -160.12 73.32
C ALA A 554 -33.88 -160.19 71.84
N GLU A 555 -33.92 -161.39 71.25
CA GLU A 555 -34.45 -161.56 69.89
C GLU A 555 -35.92 -161.14 69.80
N ARG A 556 -36.71 -161.34 70.86
CA ARG A 556 -38.12 -160.93 70.92
C ARG A 556 -38.31 -159.41 70.98
N VAL A 557 -37.47 -158.70 71.74
CA VAL A 557 -37.47 -157.22 71.80
C VAL A 557 -37.01 -156.61 70.47
N LEU A 558 -35.96 -157.15 69.86
CA LEU A 558 -35.55 -156.78 68.49
C LEU A 558 -36.69 -157.03 67.50
N PHE A 559 -37.44 -158.12 67.64
CA PHE A 559 -38.57 -158.42 66.76
C PHE A 559 -39.76 -157.46 66.96
N SER A 560 -40.06 -157.02 68.19
CA SER A 560 -41.16 -156.08 68.47
C SER A 560 -40.94 -154.67 67.88
N TYR A 561 -39.70 -154.26 67.63
CA TYR A 561 -39.36 -153.05 66.89
C TYR A 561 -39.30 -153.26 65.36
N GLY A 562 -39.97 -154.30 64.85
CA GLY A 562 -40.19 -154.51 63.41
C GLY A 562 -39.02 -155.18 62.67
N TYR A 563 -37.97 -155.61 63.37
CA TYR A 563 -36.74 -156.16 62.79
C TYR A 563 -36.85 -157.61 62.27
N GLY A 564 -38.08 -158.12 62.17
CA GLY A 564 -38.43 -159.44 61.66
C GLY A 564 -38.78 -159.52 60.17
N ALA A 565 -39.21 -158.42 59.55
CA ALA A 565 -39.92 -158.51 58.28
C ALA A 565 -39.21 -157.89 57.06
N ASN A 566 -38.40 -156.83 57.17
CA ASN A 566 -37.90 -156.10 55.97
C ASN A 566 -36.48 -155.50 56.07
N VAL A 567 -35.59 -156.07 56.90
CA VAL A 567 -34.20 -155.59 56.98
C VAL A 567 -33.25 -156.50 56.18
N PRO A 568 -32.43 -155.96 55.24
CA PRO A 568 -31.47 -156.74 54.46
C PRO A 568 -30.54 -157.60 55.32
N THR A 569 -30.24 -158.82 54.87
CA THR A 569 -29.54 -159.87 55.64
C THR A 569 -28.16 -159.47 56.18
N THR A 570 -27.48 -158.52 55.55
CA THR A 570 -26.19 -157.95 56.01
C THR A 570 -26.35 -156.98 57.19
N ALA A 571 -27.39 -156.15 57.20
CA ALA A 571 -27.69 -155.25 58.32
C ALA A 571 -28.19 -156.03 59.56
N LYS A 572 -28.98 -157.09 59.36
CA LYS A 572 -29.38 -158.01 60.44
C LYS A 572 -28.18 -158.64 61.16
N ARG A 573 -27.14 -159.03 60.40
CA ARG A 573 -25.91 -159.61 60.96
C ARG A 573 -25.08 -158.57 61.73
N ARG A 574 -24.97 -157.34 61.21
CA ARG A 574 -24.29 -156.24 61.93
C ARG A 574 -25.00 -155.87 63.21
N LEU A 575 -26.34 -155.80 63.20
CA LEU A 575 -27.08 -155.43 64.40
C LEU A 575 -27.02 -156.51 65.48
N LYS A 576 -27.05 -157.80 65.10
CA LYS A 576 -26.73 -158.91 66.03
C LYS A 576 -25.33 -158.76 66.61
N GLN A 577 -24.35 -158.40 65.78
CA GLN A 577 -22.99 -158.15 66.25
C GLN A 577 -22.90 -156.94 67.17
N SER A 578 -23.59 -155.84 66.88
CA SER A 578 -23.60 -154.65 67.75
C SER A 578 -24.34 -154.91 69.07
N VAL A 579 -25.40 -155.72 69.08
CA VAL A 579 -26.06 -156.16 70.33
C VAL A 579 -25.17 -157.11 71.14
N HIS A 580 -24.45 -158.04 70.48
CA HIS A 580 -23.44 -158.88 71.16
C HIS A 580 -22.26 -158.06 71.68
N LEU A 581 -21.79 -157.06 70.92
CA LEU A 581 -20.76 -156.12 71.35
C LEU A 581 -21.26 -155.26 72.50
N ALA A 582 -22.50 -154.77 72.47
CA ALA A 582 -23.12 -154.02 73.55
C ALA A 582 -23.24 -154.89 74.82
N ARG A 583 -23.64 -156.16 74.71
CA ARG A 583 -23.61 -157.12 75.82
C ARG A 583 -22.20 -157.35 76.38
N ARG A 584 -21.21 -157.49 75.49
CA ARG A 584 -19.80 -157.66 75.88
C ARG A 584 -19.24 -156.40 76.51
N LEU A 585 -19.61 -155.22 76.02
CA LEU A 585 -19.29 -153.91 76.61
C LEU A 585 -19.94 -153.76 77.97
N LEU A 586 -21.22 -154.10 78.14
CA LEU A 586 -21.91 -154.10 79.45
C LEU A 586 -21.24 -155.04 80.46
N ALA A 587 -20.79 -156.23 80.02
CA ALA A 587 -20.04 -157.16 80.87
C ALA A 587 -18.65 -156.63 81.22
N VAL A 588 -17.94 -156.05 80.25
CA VAL A 588 -16.63 -155.42 80.44
C VAL A 588 -16.76 -154.16 81.29
N GLU A 589 -17.82 -153.36 81.19
CA GLU A 589 -18.12 -152.21 82.05
C GLU A 589 -18.46 -152.64 83.48
N LYS A 590 -19.18 -153.74 83.68
CA LYS A 590 -19.33 -154.35 85.01
C LYS A 590 -17.99 -154.78 85.61
N GLN A 591 -17.08 -155.31 84.79
CA GLN A 591 -15.71 -155.60 85.24
C GLN A 591 -14.88 -154.32 85.45
N ASN A 592 -15.04 -153.29 84.61
CA ASN A 592 -14.32 -152.03 84.70
C ASN A 592 -14.76 -151.23 85.93
N THR A 593 -16.04 -151.28 86.30
CA THR A 593 -16.56 -150.67 87.54
C THR A 593 -16.06 -151.40 88.79
N LEU A 594 -15.87 -152.72 88.76
CA LEU A 594 -15.22 -153.46 89.83
C LEU A 594 -13.73 -153.11 89.94
N LEU A 595 -13.01 -153.11 88.81
CA LEU A 595 -11.59 -152.74 88.76
C LEU A 595 -11.35 -151.29 89.16
N ARG A 596 -12.24 -150.35 88.80
CA ARG A 596 -12.19 -148.96 89.26
C ARG A 596 -12.42 -148.85 90.77
N ARG A 597 -13.34 -149.63 91.36
CA ARG A 597 -13.52 -149.67 92.81
C ARG A 597 -12.30 -150.24 93.55
N ASP A 598 -11.63 -151.24 92.98
CA ASP A 598 -10.41 -151.77 93.57
C ASP A 598 -9.23 -150.80 93.39
N LEU A 599 -9.16 -150.10 92.26
CA LEU A 599 -8.17 -149.05 92.04
C LEU A 599 -8.38 -147.86 92.99
N GLU A 600 -9.62 -147.43 93.22
CA GLU A 600 -9.98 -146.39 94.20
C GLU A 600 -9.60 -146.77 95.64
N LYS A 601 -9.80 -148.04 96.03
CA LYS A 601 -9.34 -148.53 97.34
C LYS A 601 -7.82 -148.53 97.45
N GLN A 602 -7.12 -148.94 96.39
CA GLN A 602 -5.65 -148.93 96.38
C GLN A 602 -5.10 -147.50 96.34
N THR A 603 -5.72 -146.56 95.62
CA THR A 603 -5.32 -145.15 95.64
C THR A 603 -5.57 -144.51 97.00
N ALA A 604 -6.68 -144.81 97.67
CA ALA A 604 -6.94 -144.32 99.03
C ALA A 604 -5.91 -144.86 100.04
N HIS A 605 -5.45 -146.12 99.88
CA HIS A 605 -4.37 -146.68 100.70
C HIS A 605 -3.01 -146.05 100.37
N VAL A 606 -2.73 -145.76 99.10
CA VAL A 606 -1.54 -145.02 98.68
C VAL A 606 -1.56 -143.59 99.20
N GLU A 607 -2.72 -142.93 99.25
CA GLU A 607 -2.87 -141.58 99.80
C GLU A 607 -2.63 -141.54 101.32
N GLN A 608 -3.16 -142.49 102.09
CA GLN A 608 -2.84 -142.62 103.52
C GLN A 608 -1.34 -142.86 103.76
N MET A 609 -0.73 -143.77 102.99
CA MET A 609 0.72 -144.02 103.05
C MET A 609 1.54 -142.80 102.61
N ALA A 610 1.04 -142.01 101.63
CA ALA A 610 1.68 -140.79 101.17
C ALA A 610 1.59 -139.67 102.23
N GLU A 611 0.51 -139.59 102.98
CA GLU A 611 0.35 -138.66 104.10
C GLU A 611 1.32 -138.99 105.25
N GLU A 612 1.46 -140.27 105.61
CA GLU A 612 2.46 -140.74 106.58
C GLU A 612 3.90 -140.46 106.09
N LEU A 613 4.16 -140.67 104.79
CA LEU A 613 5.44 -140.38 104.16
C LEU A 613 5.72 -138.87 104.08
N LYS A 614 4.69 -138.03 104.01
CA LYS A 614 4.81 -136.56 104.07
C LYS A 614 5.26 -136.10 105.46
N VAL A 615 4.64 -136.65 106.52
CA VAL A 615 5.02 -136.36 107.91
C VAL A 615 6.43 -136.86 108.24
N ALA A 616 6.82 -138.03 107.72
CA ALA A 616 8.19 -138.53 107.86
C ALA A 616 9.21 -137.70 107.05
N ASN A 617 8.85 -137.21 105.85
CA ASN A 617 9.70 -136.33 105.05
C ASN A 617 9.83 -134.92 105.61
N GLU A 618 8.81 -134.37 106.27
CA GLU A 618 8.91 -133.09 106.99
C GLU A 618 9.88 -133.18 108.18
N LEU A 619 9.88 -134.32 108.90
CA LEU A 619 10.88 -134.60 109.95
C LEU A 619 12.30 -134.78 109.37
N LEU A 620 12.42 -135.34 108.18
CA LEU A 620 13.70 -135.54 107.47
C LEU A 620 14.25 -134.23 106.88
N GLN A 621 13.39 -133.32 106.39
CA GLN A 621 13.79 -132.00 105.87
C GLN A 621 14.32 -131.07 106.97
N GLN A 622 13.84 -131.17 108.21
CA GLN A 622 14.41 -130.43 109.35
C GLN A 622 15.82 -130.94 109.74
N ALA A 623 16.16 -132.20 109.44
CA ALA A 623 17.48 -132.78 109.71
C ALA A 623 18.53 -132.56 108.60
N GLN A 624 18.12 -132.20 107.37
CA GLN A 624 19.02 -132.09 106.20
C GLN A 624 19.43 -130.66 105.80
N GLN A 625 18.98 -129.62 106.53
CA GLN A 625 19.28 -128.21 106.21
C GLN A 625 20.79 -127.82 106.13
N PRO A 626 21.72 -128.41 106.89
CA PRO A 626 23.15 -128.10 106.73
C PRO A 626 23.81 -128.74 105.50
N TYR A 627 23.30 -129.87 105.01
CA TYR A 627 23.89 -130.61 103.88
C TYR A 627 23.46 -130.05 102.51
N SER A 628 22.23 -129.53 102.39
CA SER A 628 21.77 -128.93 101.11
C SER A 628 22.51 -127.62 100.81
N TYR A 629 22.75 -126.78 101.82
CA TYR A 629 23.52 -125.54 101.68
C TYR A 629 24.95 -125.81 101.18
N LEU A 630 25.59 -126.90 101.64
CA LEU A 630 26.92 -127.27 101.19
C LEU A 630 26.93 -127.75 99.73
N ILE A 631 25.94 -128.56 99.31
CA ILE A 631 25.82 -129.01 97.92
C ILE A 631 25.56 -127.83 96.96
N ASP A 632 24.73 -126.88 97.37
CA ASP A 632 24.44 -125.70 96.56
C ASP A 632 25.64 -124.75 96.47
N THR A 633 26.44 -124.61 97.54
CA THR A 633 27.70 -123.85 97.47
C THR A 633 28.75 -124.50 96.57
N VAL A 634 28.82 -125.83 96.51
CA VAL A 634 29.71 -126.56 95.59
C VAL A 634 29.26 -126.37 94.13
N ARG A 635 27.95 -126.48 93.85
CA ARG A 635 27.42 -126.24 92.49
C ARG A 635 27.63 -124.80 92.02
N LEU A 636 27.50 -123.82 92.91
CA LEU A 636 27.76 -122.41 92.58
C LEU A 636 29.26 -122.18 92.26
N ARG A 637 30.16 -122.85 92.99
CA ARG A 637 31.60 -122.83 92.73
C ARG A 637 31.94 -123.51 91.40
N ASP A 638 31.34 -124.64 91.06
CA ASP A 638 31.58 -125.33 89.79
C ASP A 638 31.09 -124.51 88.58
N ALA A 639 29.96 -123.82 88.70
CA ALA A 639 29.46 -122.91 87.65
C ALA A 639 30.40 -121.70 87.45
N GLN A 640 30.94 -121.13 88.53
CA GLN A 640 31.93 -120.04 88.43
C GLN A 640 33.25 -120.50 87.82
N ILE A 641 33.70 -121.73 88.10
CA ILE A 641 34.89 -122.32 87.47
C ILE A 641 34.66 -122.53 85.97
N GLY A 642 33.47 -122.97 85.56
CA GLY A 642 33.09 -123.06 84.14
C GLY A 642 33.20 -121.71 83.42
N ALA A 643 32.58 -120.67 83.98
CA ALA A 643 32.63 -119.32 83.41
C ALA A 643 34.06 -118.74 83.34
N GLN A 644 34.91 -119.02 84.33
CA GLN A 644 36.31 -118.60 84.30
C GLN A 644 37.13 -119.37 83.27
N LYS A 645 36.85 -120.65 83.03
CA LYS A 645 37.53 -121.44 81.99
C LYS A 645 37.20 -120.97 80.57
N GLU A 646 35.95 -120.63 80.29
CA GLU A 646 35.55 -120.03 79.00
C GLU A 646 36.21 -118.66 78.79
N ARG A 647 36.27 -117.83 79.85
CA ARG A 647 36.97 -116.54 79.80
C ARG A 647 38.48 -116.71 79.53
N ILE A 648 39.10 -117.76 80.10
CA ILE A 648 40.50 -118.08 79.84
C ILE A 648 40.69 -118.56 78.40
N SER A 649 39.80 -119.40 77.83
CA SER A 649 39.95 -119.81 76.43
C SER A 649 39.78 -118.66 75.45
N GLU A 650 38.83 -117.75 75.70
CA GLU A 650 38.67 -116.51 74.91
C GLU A 650 39.92 -115.62 75.00
N LEU A 651 40.50 -115.48 76.19
CA LEU A 651 41.74 -114.73 76.40
C LEU A 651 42.96 -115.42 75.76
N GLU A 652 43.03 -116.75 75.76
CA GLU A 652 44.10 -117.49 75.10
C GLU A 652 44.03 -117.36 73.58
N ASP A 653 42.82 -117.37 72.99
CA ASP A 653 42.67 -117.17 71.55
C ASP A 653 42.95 -115.73 71.14
N THR A 654 42.57 -114.73 71.94
CA THR A 654 42.98 -113.33 71.71
C THR A 654 44.49 -113.11 71.88
N VAL A 655 45.14 -113.79 72.83
CA VAL A 655 46.61 -113.76 72.95
C VAL A 655 47.27 -114.46 71.76
N ARG A 656 46.69 -115.53 71.21
CA ARG A 656 47.21 -116.19 70.00
C ARG A 656 47.09 -115.31 68.76
N THR A 657 45.98 -114.59 68.58
CA THR A 657 45.82 -113.64 67.47
C THR A 657 46.76 -112.44 67.64
N LEU A 658 46.84 -111.86 68.84
CA LEU A 658 47.78 -110.77 69.13
C LEU A 658 49.24 -111.20 68.99
N LYS A 659 49.61 -112.45 69.33
CA LYS A 659 50.98 -112.95 69.06
C LYS A 659 51.26 -113.09 67.56
N LYS A 660 50.28 -113.50 66.75
CA LYS A 660 50.43 -113.53 65.29
C LYS A 660 50.58 -112.12 64.71
N GLU A 661 49.80 -111.15 65.20
CA GLU A 661 49.90 -109.74 64.81
C GLU A 661 51.19 -109.07 65.30
N MET A 662 51.66 -109.41 66.50
CA MET A 662 52.93 -108.88 67.02
C MET A 662 54.12 -109.46 66.27
N ALA A 663 54.07 -110.72 65.84
CA ALA A 663 55.10 -111.34 65.01
C ALA A 663 55.17 -110.70 63.62
N THR A 664 54.02 -110.44 62.98
CA THR A 664 53.97 -109.74 61.69
C THR A 664 54.43 -108.28 61.83
N LEU A 665 54.03 -107.58 62.90
CA LEU A 665 54.49 -106.22 63.19
C LEU A 665 55.98 -106.18 63.56
N HIS A 666 56.56 -107.19 64.22
CA HIS A 666 58.01 -107.26 64.45
C HIS A 666 58.78 -107.52 63.16
N GLN A 667 58.24 -108.34 62.26
CA GLN A 667 58.84 -108.60 60.96
C GLN A 667 58.80 -107.34 60.08
N VAL A 668 57.70 -106.58 60.12
CA VAL A 668 57.58 -105.26 59.47
C VAL A 668 58.48 -104.23 60.16
N LYS A 669 58.57 -104.22 61.49
CA LYS A 669 59.48 -103.34 62.24
C LYS A 669 60.93 -103.63 61.92
N ASN A 670 61.36 -104.88 61.82
CA ASN A 670 62.76 -105.21 61.51
C ASN A 670 63.11 -104.85 60.06
N ASN A 671 62.16 -105.01 59.14
CA ASN A 671 62.33 -104.56 57.76
C ASN A 671 62.29 -103.02 57.66
N MET A 672 61.47 -102.33 58.48
CA MET A 672 61.43 -100.87 58.67
C MET A 672 62.48 -100.31 59.64
N ALA A 673 63.26 -101.17 60.30
CA ALA A 673 64.53 -100.87 60.94
C ALA A 673 65.69 -101.07 59.96
N ALA A 674 65.34 -101.43 58.73
CA ALA A 674 65.54 -100.49 57.66
C ALA A 674 67.01 -100.20 57.35
N ASP A 675 67.22 -100.14 56.06
CA ASP A 675 66.81 -98.93 55.34
C ASP A 675 67.01 -97.55 56.07
N LEU A 676 67.07 -97.42 57.40
CA LEU A 676 67.55 -96.31 58.23
C LEU A 676 69.06 -96.42 58.55
N GLU A 677 69.63 -97.60 58.82
CA GLU A 677 71.09 -97.71 59.06
C GLU A 677 71.89 -98.19 57.84
N LYS A 678 71.26 -98.90 56.89
CA LYS A 678 71.82 -99.00 55.53
C LYS A 678 71.93 -97.64 54.82
N LEU A 679 71.35 -96.56 55.36
CA LEU A 679 71.57 -95.18 54.93
C LEU A 679 72.68 -94.44 55.71
N LEU A 680 73.13 -94.93 56.87
CA LEU A 680 74.11 -94.23 57.72
C LEU A 680 75.50 -94.89 57.77
N SER A 681 75.66 -96.16 57.41
CA SER A 681 76.98 -96.83 57.37
C SER A 681 77.58 -96.99 55.96
N GLY A 682 77.38 -95.97 55.12
CA GLY A 682 78.03 -95.80 53.82
C GLY A 682 79.00 -94.61 53.83
N THR A 683 80.01 -94.65 54.71
CA THR A 683 81.29 -93.87 54.75
C THR A 683 81.90 -94.20 56.12
N VAL A 684 82.84 -95.12 56.31
CA VAL A 684 84.21 -95.24 55.75
C VAL A 684 85.07 -94.04 56.13
N GLU A 685 86.07 -94.34 56.97
CA GLU A 685 87.37 -93.64 57.14
C GLU A 685 87.37 -92.26 57.82
N GLU A 686 87.27 -92.23 59.16
CA GLU A 686 88.39 -91.98 60.10
C GLU A 686 88.03 -92.44 61.53
#